data_AF-A0A820UIN6-F1
#
_entry.id   AF-A0A820UIN6-F1
#
_cell.length_a   1.000
_cell.length_b   1.000
_cell.length_c   1.000
_cell.angle_alpha   90.00
_cell.angle_beta   90.00
_cell.angle_gamma   90.00
#
_symmetry.space_group_name_H-M   'P 1'
#
loop_
_entity.id
_entity.type
_entity.pdbx_description
1 polymer ?
#
loop_
_entity_poly.entity_id
_entity_poly.type
_entity_poly.pdbx_seq_one_letter_code
_entity_poly.pdbx_strand_id
1 'polypeptide(L)'
;MDYENEKLNFLNETKSIKTYRYYFENSINELKHLKFNIGKTILFRIFFCLLILIIILFRGHFFCLFGFINCYVTWPFSSPVHIKLDLLNLSTKPSQHEYIPRRMHHILLGPLSQSPPESWLTSRNSCIELHSKFEKHYYWTDENSKEFLEKNYSWFLKTWFSYKTIVQKADALRYFLLHYYGGIFLDMDLYCLHKLDGLFNYLDDHVSADEHIFLAVKAFPVGISNGFMISTRNHPLLQRVIENLELYNRNFLLPHATIVISAGPMCISIQIQLNRSLWSSILVLDGKENMIGGKTDTPLFKHLGSGSWHKADDMIFKNIPMNIQRQNQTFSISVIVFIIFIFLFFIGRNKNFIKKMKLIGIIKNISRNIKYYRVKKEDEEDSINLVDSSNENENDRDNEKFRLIIRLIRRISLCFIIRCVLFIPLVIYFLIVLTPIKNLQSFIPIEIKQTKNFLIVVAHPDDECLFFSPTILRLISDQKLGHILVLSTGNSNGLGPIREKELKLSCQQLGIDLTRCLSLNLTDLQDNPKHWWPQRNISEIVETYIKQFQIDLLITFDKSGISGHINHKSIALGIKYYIDNTDQTPLTYEVSTASLLFKFSSLFDILRTTIKFLPRLFRSLFSTLFPFIISQPNDKHVLFVSSPYGYYKGLKAFHAHRSQVLWFRHLYTTFSRYMFMNDLNKISLN
;
A
#
# COMPACT_ATOMS: atom_id res chain seq x y z
N MET A 1 58.76 -66.24 16.70
CA MET A 1 57.58 -65.87 15.89
C MET A 1 56.38 -65.46 16.74
N ASP A 2 56.24 -65.94 17.99
CA ASP A 2 55.08 -65.59 18.82
C ASP A 2 55.10 -64.16 19.42
N TYR A 3 56.26 -63.53 19.59
CA TYR A 3 56.34 -62.18 20.17
C TYR A 3 55.89 -61.05 19.22
N GLU A 4 56.04 -61.23 17.91
CA GLU A 4 55.62 -60.23 16.90
C GLU A 4 54.09 -60.26 16.68
N ASN A 5 53.46 -61.44 16.78
CA ASN A 5 52.01 -61.59 16.60
C ASN A 5 51.20 -61.04 17.80
N GLU A 6 51.68 -61.19 19.04
CA GLU A 6 51.02 -60.57 20.21
C GLU A 6 51.09 -59.03 20.18
N LYS A 7 52.21 -58.47 19.72
CA LYS A 7 52.39 -57.02 19.59
C LYS A 7 51.46 -56.43 18.52
N LEU A 8 51.24 -57.15 17.42
CA LEU A 8 50.33 -56.73 16.35
C LEU A 8 48.87 -56.78 16.78
N ASN A 9 48.47 -57.79 17.57
CA ASN A 9 47.11 -57.90 18.11
C ASN A 9 46.82 -56.81 19.16
N PHE A 10 47.77 -56.50 20.04
CA PHE A 10 47.62 -55.43 21.03
C PHE A 10 47.53 -54.02 20.38
N LEU A 11 48.27 -53.80 19.29
CA LEU A 11 48.19 -52.56 18.51
C LEU A 11 46.87 -52.42 17.73
N ASN A 12 46.26 -53.53 17.30
CA ASN A 12 44.96 -53.53 16.62
C ASN A 12 43.78 -53.33 17.59
N GLU A 13 43.83 -53.92 18.80
CA GLU A 13 42.82 -53.69 19.85
C GLU A 13 42.84 -52.24 20.36
N THR A 14 44.02 -51.64 20.56
CA THR A 14 44.13 -50.24 20.97
C THR A 14 43.70 -49.25 19.89
N LYS A 15 43.81 -49.61 18.60
CA LYS A 15 43.23 -48.84 17.49
C LYS A 15 41.70 -48.92 17.49
N SER A 16 41.13 -50.12 17.64
CA SER A 16 39.69 -50.34 17.72
C SER A 16 39.02 -49.54 18.85
N ILE A 17 39.62 -49.55 20.05
CA ILE A 17 39.09 -48.82 21.22
C ILE A 17 39.16 -47.30 21.03
N LYS A 18 40.22 -46.77 20.40
CA LYS A 18 40.30 -45.34 20.06
C LYS A 18 39.28 -44.93 19.01
N THR A 19 39.00 -45.79 18.03
CA THR A 19 37.99 -45.54 17.00
C THR A 19 36.58 -45.54 17.59
N TYR A 20 36.23 -46.48 18.47
CA TYR A 20 34.92 -46.49 19.15
C TYR A 20 34.71 -45.29 20.08
N ARG A 21 35.76 -44.86 20.79
CA ARG A 21 35.70 -43.66 21.64
C ARG A 21 35.50 -42.38 20.82
N TYR A 22 36.13 -42.29 19.66
CA TYR A 22 35.95 -41.18 18.71
C TYR A 22 34.52 -41.13 18.14
N TYR A 23 33.94 -42.28 17.77
CA TYR A 23 32.55 -42.32 17.30
C TYR A 23 31.55 -42.00 18.41
N PHE A 24 31.75 -42.51 19.63
CA PHE A 24 30.87 -42.25 20.77
C PHE A 24 30.90 -40.78 21.23
N GLU A 25 32.08 -40.14 21.26
CA GLU A 25 32.22 -38.71 21.56
C GLU A 25 31.62 -37.82 20.46
N ASN A 26 31.72 -38.21 19.18
CA ASN A 26 31.05 -37.53 18.08
C ASN A 26 29.52 -37.66 18.17
N SER A 27 28.98 -38.83 18.53
CA SER A 27 27.53 -39.01 18.73
C SER A 27 26.99 -38.16 19.89
N ILE A 28 27.75 -38.01 20.98
CA ILE A 28 27.40 -37.13 22.10
C ILE A 28 27.47 -35.65 21.68
N ASN A 29 28.42 -35.27 20.83
CA ASN A 29 28.52 -33.90 20.29
C ASN A 29 27.41 -33.60 19.26
N GLU A 30 26.97 -34.58 18.47
CA GLU A 30 25.79 -34.45 17.60
C GLU A 30 24.49 -34.31 18.42
N LEU A 31 24.34 -35.06 19.52
CA LEU A 31 23.21 -34.90 20.46
C LEU A 31 23.23 -33.52 21.17
N LYS A 32 24.40 -32.95 21.47
CA LYS A 32 24.52 -31.56 21.96
C LYS A 32 24.17 -30.53 20.88
N HIS A 33 24.46 -30.80 19.61
CA HIS A 33 24.06 -29.96 18.48
C HIS A 33 22.54 -29.97 18.22
N LEU A 34 21.84 -31.07 18.52
CA LEU A 34 20.38 -31.16 18.49
C LEU A 34 19.70 -30.27 19.55
N LYS A 35 20.26 -30.18 20.77
CA LYS A 35 19.79 -29.23 21.81
C LYS A 35 19.94 -27.76 21.35
N PHE A 36 20.91 -27.43 20.51
CA PHE A 36 21.14 -26.07 20.01
C PHE A 36 20.18 -25.63 18.89
N ASN A 37 19.49 -26.56 18.24
CA ASN A 37 18.45 -26.26 17.24
C ASN A 37 17.06 -26.01 17.86
N ILE A 38 16.78 -26.62 19.01
CA ILE A 38 15.56 -26.37 19.80
C ILE A 38 15.56 -24.93 20.35
N GLY A 39 16.71 -24.46 20.85
CA GLY A 39 16.86 -23.07 21.33
C GLY A 39 16.61 -22.01 20.25
N LYS A 40 17.00 -22.26 18.99
CA LYS A 40 16.79 -21.31 17.87
C LYS A 40 15.36 -21.31 17.33
N THR A 41 14.69 -22.46 17.33
CA THR A 41 13.25 -22.54 17.02
C THR A 41 12.40 -21.91 18.13
N ILE A 42 12.80 -22.09 19.40
CA ILE A 42 12.20 -21.36 20.53
C ILE A 42 12.43 -19.86 20.41
N LEU A 43 13.65 -19.39 20.10
CA LEU A 43 13.93 -17.96 19.94
C LEU A 43 13.16 -17.33 18.77
N PHE A 44 13.00 -18.07 17.66
CA PHE A 44 12.20 -17.65 16.51
C PHE A 44 10.70 -17.60 16.85
N ARG A 45 10.19 -18.60 17.57
CA ARG A 45 8.82 -18.60 18.10
C ARG A 45 8.61 -17.45 19.08
N ILE A 46 9.53 -17.21 20.01
CA ILE A 46 9.52 -16.07 20.93
C ILE A 46 9.52 -14.77 20.14
N PHE A 47 10.37 -14.63 19.11
CA PHE A 47 10.41 -13.43 18.28
C PHE A 47 9.12 -13.21 17.48
N PHE A 48 8.57 -14.25 16.88
CA PHE A 48 7.30 -14.19 16.16
C PHE A 48 6.14 -13.87 17.11
N CYS A 49 6.12 -14.48 18.30
CA CYS A 49 5.20 -14.15 19.38
C CYS A 49 5.38 -12.71 19.87
N LEU A 50 6.61 -12.19 19.96
CA LEU A 50 6.89 -10.79 20.32
C LEU A 50 6.45 -9.82 19.21
N LEU A 51 6.61 -10.19 17.95
CA LEU A 51 6.13 -9.39 16.82
C LEU A 51 4.61 -9.35 16.78
N ILE A 52 3.95 -10.51 16.93
CA ILE A 52 2.50 -10.60 17.07
C ILE A 52 2.05 -9.79 18.29
N LEU A 53 2.75 -9.90 19.42
CA LEU A 53 2.47 -9.14 20.63
C LEU A 53 2.62 -7.63 20.37
N ILE A 54 3.66 -7.18 19.67
CA ILE A 54 3.81 -5.77 19.28
C ILE A 54 2.64 -5.34 18.37
N ILE A 55 2.27 -6.13 17.38
CA ILE A 55 1.14 -5.81 16.50
C ILE A 55 -0.16 -5.74 17.31
N ILE A 56 -0.38 -6.66 18.24
CA ILE A 56 -1.55 -6.68 19.13
C ILE A 56 -1.55 -5.47 20.08
N LEU A 57 -0.41 -5.15 20.70
CA LEU A 57 -0.25 -4.04 21.63
C LEU A 57 -0.43 -2.68 20.94
N PHE A 58 0.06 -2.54 19.70
CA PHE A 58 0.02 -1.30 18.93
C PHE A 58 -1.05 -1.28 17.83
N ARG A 59 -1.98 -2.24 17.82
CA ARG A 59 -3.03 -2.34 16.78
C ARG A 59 -3.83 -1.06 16.62
N GLY A 60 -4.10 -0.37 17.72
CA GLY A 60 -4.81 0.92 17.72
C GLY A 60 -4.02 2.02 17.02
N HIS A 61 -2.71 2.14 17.31
CA HIS A 61 -1.82 3.09 16.65
C HIS A 61 -1.73 2.83 15.14
N PHE A 62 -1.61 1.56 14.74
CA PHE A 62 -1.59 1.18 13.32
C PHE A 62 -2.90 1.54 12.62
N PHE A 63 -4.05 1.28 13.24
CA PHE A 63 -5.35 1.63 12.68
C PHE A 63 -5.52 3.14 12.50
N CYS A 64 -5.17 3.93 13.51
CA CYS A 64 -5.25 5.39 13.45
C CYS A 64 -4.30 5.97 12.40
N LEU A 65 -3.06 5.45 12.31
CA LEU A 65 -2.08 5.89 11.33
C LEU A 65 -2.49 5.51 9.91
N PHE A 66 -3.04 4.30 9.72
CA PHE A 66 -3.61 3.88 8.45
C PHE A 66 -4.76 4.81 8.01
N GLY A 67 -5.69 5.13 8.93
CA GLY A 67 -6.78 6.06 8.67
C GLY A 67 -6.27 7.46 8.29
N PHE A 68 -5.30 7.99 9.04
CA PHE A 68 -4.67 9.28 8.76
C PHE A 68 -4.05 9.30 7.35
N ILE A 69 -3.24 8.31 7.01
CA ILE A 69 -2.63 8.18 5.68
C ILE A 69 -3.71 8.03 4.60
N ASN A 70 -4.72 7.19 4.83
CA ASN A 70 -5.82 6.98 3.89
C ASN A 70 -6.55 8.29 3.60
N CYS A 71 -6.86 9.09 4.62
CA CYS A 71 -7.49 10.40 4.47
C CYS A 71 -6.62 11.33 3.60
N TYR A 72 -5.31 11.42 3.85
CA TYR A 72 -4.41 12.24 3.02
C TYR A 72 -4.34 11.79 1.56
N VAL A 73 -4.38 10.48 1.33
CA VAL A 73 -4.28 9.89 -0.02
C VAL A 73 -5.59 10.04 -0.78
N THR A 74 -6.73 9.75 -0.15
CA THR A 74 -8.00 9.61 -0.88
C THR A 74 -8.87 10.86 -0.85
N TRP A 75 -8.75 11.74 0.14
CA TRP A 75 -9.59 12.94 0.25
C TRP A 75 -9.54 13.83 -1.00
N PRO A 76 -8.38 14.06 -1.66
CA PRO A 76 -8.34 14.88 -2.87
C PRO A 76 -9.06 14.26 -4.09
N PHE A 77 -9.31 12.95 -4.07
CA PHE A 77 -9.89 12.20 -5.21
C PHE A 77 -11.30 11.67 -4.93
N SER A 78 -11.66 11.50 -3.66
CA SER A 78 -12.93 10.94 -3.21
C SER A 78 -13.24 11.45 -1.81
N SER A 79 -14.21 12.33 -1.70
CA SER A 79 -14.67 12.97 -0.47
C SER A 79 -16.20 13.14 -0.52
N PRO A 80 -16.86 13.48 0.60
CA PRO A 80 -18.29 13.79 0.63
C PRO A 80 -18.66 14.95 -0.29
N VAL A 81 -19.95 15.23 -0.42
CA VAL A 81 -20.47 16.27 -1.31
C VAL A 81 -19.89 17.63 -0.95
N HIS A 82 -19.06 18.17 -1.84
CA HIS A 82 -18.52 19.52 -1.72
C HIS A 82 -19.52 20.51 -2.30
N ILE A 83 -19.95 21.47 -1.48
CA ILE A 83 -20.85 22.53 -1.90
C ILE A 83 -20.08 23.85 -1.99
N LYS A 84 -20.38 24.62 -3.04
CA LYS A 84 -19.96 26.02 -3.15
C LYS A 84 -21.21 26.86 -3.08
N LEU A 85 -21.34 27.64 -2.01
CA LEU A 85 -22.46 28.51 -1.76
C LEU A 85 -22.00 29.96 -1.76
N ASP A 86 -22.78 30.84 -2.36
CA ASP A 86 -22.66 32.27 -2.13
C ASP A 86 -23.40 32.62 -0.83
N LEU A 87 -22.69 32.49 0.28
CA LEU A 87 -23.24 32.57 1.63
C LEU A 87 -23.90 33.93 1.93
N LEU A 88 -23.51 34.99 1.22
CA LEU A 88 -24.04 36.34 1.41
C LEU A 88 -25.37 36.56 0.68
N ASN A 89 -25.67 35.75 -0.32
CA ASN A 89 -26.87 35.86 -1.16
C ASN A 89 -27.91 34.77 -0.89
N LEU A 90 -27.72 33.96 0.17
CA LEU A 90 -28.70 32.94 0.56
C LEU A 90 -30.02 33.58 1.01
N SER A 91 -31.13 32.95 0.63
CA SER A 91 -32.47 33.40 1.00
C SER A 91 -32.64 33.43 2.52
N THR A 92 -33.01 34.59 3.05
CA THR A 92 -33.36 34.77 4.47
C THR A 92 -34.83 34.48 4.75
N LYS A 93 -35.62 34.09 3.73
CA LYS A 93 -36.99 33.62 3.94
C LYS A 93 -36.94 32.35 4.78
N PRO A 94 -37.70 32.28 5.90
CA PRO A 94 -37.75 31.09 6.74
C PRO A 94 -38.11 29.86 5.91
N SER A 95 -37.45 28.73 6.15
CA SER A 95 -37.91 27.45 5.62
C SER A 95 -39.28 27.11 6.19
N GLN A 96 -40.05 26.30 5.47
CA GLN A 96 -41.33 25.78 5.96
C GLN A 96 -41.15 24.83 7.15
N HIS A 97 -39.96 24.23 7.30
CA HIS A 97 -39.65 23.24 8.33
C HIS A 97 -38.30 23.57 8.99
N GLU A 98 -38.18 23.31 10.30
CA GLU A 98 -36.93 23.48 11.05
C GLU A 98 -36.44 22.11 11.53
N TYR A 99 -35.69 21.40 10.67
CA TYR A 99 -35.14 20.09 11.00
C TYR A 99 -33.85 20.20 11.83
N ILE A 100 -33.08 21.27 11.63
CA ILE A 100 -31.86 21.55 12.38
C ILE A 100 -32.19 22.48 13.57
N PRO A 101 -32.00 22.03 14.83
CA PRO A 101 -32.27 22.86 15.99
C PRO A 101 -31.48 24.17 15.99
N ARG A 102 -32.15 25.31 16.22
CA ARG A 102 -31.50 26.63 16.34
C ARG A 102 -30.83 26.79 17.71
N ARG A 103 -29.82 25.96 17.96
CA ARG A 103 -29.07 25.89 19.22
C ARG A 103 -27.59 26.05 18.95
N MET A 104 -26.95 26.94 19.69
CA MET A 104 -25.54 27.26 19.52
C MET A 104 -24.73 26.77 20.70
N HIS A 105 -23.62 26.08 20.44
CA HIS A 105 -22.76 25.51 21.46
C HIS A 105 -21.36 26.11 21.40
N HIS A 106 -20.91 26.63 22.54
CA HIS A 106 -19.53 27.07 22.77
C HIS A 106 -18.95 26.32 23.97
N ILE A 107 -17.69 25.91 23.88
CA ILE A 107 -16.99 25.15 24.92
C ILE A 107 -15.81 25.96 25.43
N LEU A 108 -15.75 26.18 26.75
CA LEU A 108 -14.57 26.66 27.44
C LEU A 108 -14.28 25.73 28.63
N LEU A 109 -13.30 24.85 28.45
CA LEU A 109 -12.80 23.98 29.50
C LEU A 109 -11.47 24.51 30.02
N GLY A 110 -11.17 24.23 31.28
CA GLY A 110 -10.00 24.70 32.01
C GLY A 110 -10.40 25.40 33.33
N PRO A 111 -9.42 25.62 34.22
CA PRO A 111 -9.70 26.22 35.51
C PRO A 111 -10.34 27.60 35.35
N LEU A 112 -11.56 27.76 35.87
CA LEU A 112 -12.32 29.02 35.84
C LEU A 112 -11.58 30.20 36.51
N SER A 113 -10.54 29.92 37.31
CA SER A 113 -9.66 30.93 37.90
C SER A 113 -8.78 31.66 36.87
N GLN A 114 -8.62 31.11 35.67
CA GLN A 114 -8.01 31.80 34.53
C GLN A 114 -9.11 32.34 33.64
N SER A 115 -9.33 33.66 33.66
CA SER A 115 -10.27 34.30 32.74
C SER A 115 -9.89 33.96 31.30
N PRO A 116 -10.85 33.56 30.45
CA PRO A 116 -10.58 33.37 29.04
C PRO A 116 -10.07 34.68 28.42
N PRO A 117 -9.28 34.61 27.34
CA PRO A 117 -8.88 35.80 26.61
C PRO A 117 -10.11 36.65 26.26
N GLU A 118 -10.06 37.95 26.53
CA GLU A 118 -11.17 38.88 26.24
C GLU A 118 -11.60 38.80 24.78
N SER A 119 -10.64 38.61 23.87
CA SER A 119 -10.89 38.43 22.45
C SER A 119 -11.80 37.23 22.12
N TRP A 120 -11.74 36.14 22.90
CA TRP A 120 -12.62 34.98 22.74
C TRP A 120 -14.04 35.29 23.21
N LEU A 121 -14.19 36.01 24.31
CA LEU A 121 -15.50 36.45 24.79
C LEU A 121 -16.15 37.39 23.78
N THR A 122 -15.38 38.33 23.23
CA THR A 122 -15.84 39.24 22.17
C THR A 122 -16.27 38.48 20.92
N SER A 123 -15.47 37.51 20.46
CA SER A 123 -15.83 36.63 19.33
C SER A 123 -17.13 35.87 19.59
N ARG A 124 -17.24 35.16 20.71
CA ARG A 124 -18.47 34.45 21.11
C ARG A 124 -19.67 35.38 21.16
N ASN A 125 -19.54 36.56 21.77
CA ASN A 125 -20.65 37.48 21.95
C ASN A 125 -21.13 38.05 20.62
N SER A 126 -20.24 38.31 19.67
CA SER A 126 -20.65 38.72 18.31
C SER A 126 -21.58 37.70 17.65
N CYS A 127 -21.31 36.40 17.85
CA CYS A 127 -22.15 35.32 17.35
C CYS A 127 -23.50 35.25 18.07
N ILE A 128 -23.53 35.45 19.38
CA ILE A 128 -24.78 35.44 20.16
C ILE A 128 -25.67 36.63 19.80
N GLU A 129 -25.09 37.82 19.66
CA GLU A 129 -25.83 39.03 19.31
C GLU A 129 -26.48 38.92 17.93
N LEU A 130 -25.74 38.47 16.92
CA LEU A 130 -26.27 38.25 15.57
C LEU A 130 -27.37 37.19 15.52
N HIS A 131 -27.31 36.19 16.41
CA HIS A 131 -28.21 35.04 16.44
C HIS A 131 -29.10 35.01 17.69
N SER A 132 -29.45 36.17 18.24
CA SER A 132 -30.24 36.30 19.48
C SER A 132 -31.63 35.64 19.44
N LYS A 133 -32.12 35.29 18.25
CA LYS A 133 -33.37 34.57 18.04
C LYS A 133 -33.24 33.04 18.15
N PHE A 134 -32.02 32.51 18.30
CA PHE A 134 -31.82 31.08 18.48
C PHE A 134 -32.45 30.64 19.80
N GLU A 135 -33.03 29.44 19.82
CA GLU A 135 -33.74 28.89 20.98
C GLU A 135 -32.85 28.89 22.23
N LYS A 136 -31.57 28.55 22.05
CA LYS A 136 -30.63 28.44 23.17
C LYS A 136 -29.18 28.62 22.76
N HIS A 137 -28.43 29.36 23.58
CA HIS A 137 -26.98 29.47 23.52
C HIS A 137 -26.36 28.76 24.72
N TYR A 138 -25.74 27.61 24.48
CA TYR A 138 -25.07 26.84 25.51
C TYR A 138 -23.62 27.29 25.70
N TYR A 139 -23.22 27.39 26.96
CA TYR A 139 -21.84 27.63 27.37
C TYR A 139 -21.38 26.48 28.26
N TRP A 140 -20.46 25.68 27.75
CA TRP A 140 -20.02 24.44 28.38
C TRP A 140 -18.72 24.64 29.14
N THR A 141 -18.75 24.38 30.46
CA THR A 141 -17.63 24.42 31.41
C THR A 141 -17.28 23.01 31.88
N ASP A 142 -16.18 22.83 32.63
CA ASP A 142 -15.82 21.52 33.16
C ASP A 142 -16.95 20.86 33.97
N GLU A 143 -17.65 21.64 34.80
CA GLU A 143 -18.71 21.15 35.69
C GLU A 143 -19.92 20.65 34.90
N ASN A 144 -20.51 21.51 34.07
CA ASN A 144 -21.73 21.14 33.34
C ASN A 144 -21.47 20.14 32.20
N SER A 145 -20.25 20.10 31.66
CA SER A 145 -19.84 19.10 30.67
C SER A 145 -19.71 17.73 31.31
N LYS A 146 -19.12 17.66 32.50
CA LYS A 146 -19.01 16.43 33.28
C LYS A 146 -20.40 15.92 33.67
N GLU A 147 -21.26 16.78 34.21
CA GLU A 147 -22.64 16.41 34.57
C GLU A 147 -23.41 15.88 33.35
N PHE A 148 -23.29 16.55 32.20
CA PHE A 148 -23.92 16.13 30.95
C PHE A 148 -23.44 14.75 30.50
N LEU A 149 -22.13 14.49 30.53
CA LEU A 149 -21.56 13.19 30.18
C LEU A 149 -21.94 12.12 31.20
N GLU A 150 -21.95 12.42 32.50
CA GLU A 150 -22.37 11.51 33.56
C GLU A 150 -23.82 11.06 33.38
N LYS A 151 -24.69 12.00 33.04
CA LYS A 151 -26.12 11.74 32.87
C LYS A 151 -26.45 10.98 31.58
N ASN A 152 -25.82 11.34 30.46
CA ASN A 152 -26.25 10.87 29.14
C ASN A 152 -25.28 9.87 28.48
N TYR A 153 -24.01 9.85 28.88
CA TYR A 153 -22.94 9.06 28.25
C TYR A 153 -21.95 8.52 29.30
N SER A 154 -22.46 7.99 30.41
CA SER A 154 -21.67 7.57 31.58
C SER A 154 -20.53 6.60 31.24
N TRP A 155 -20.72 5.77 30.22
CA TRP A 155 -19.71 4.85 29.68
C TRP A 155 -18.43 5.55 29.18
N PHE A 156 -18.53 6.81 28.74
CA PHE A 156 -17.42 7.56 28.16
C PHE A 156 -16.53 8.24 29.22
N LEU A 157 -16.98 8.35 30.48
CA LEU A 157 -16.27 9.09 31.53
C LEU A 157 -14.83 8.61 31.73
N LYS A 158 -14.60 7.29 31.66
CA LYS A 158 -13.26 6.72 31.76
C LYS A 158 -12.33 7.28 30.67
N THR A 159 -12.82 7.34 29.43
CA THR A 159 -12.08 7.89 28.30
C THR A 159 -11.91 9.41 28.45
N TRP A 160 -12.95 10.13 28.85
CA TRP A 160 -12.92 11.56 29.14
C TRP A 160 -11.80 11.95 30.11
N PHE A 161 -11.68 11.25 31.24
CA PHE A 161 -10.65 11.51 32.24
C PHE A 161 -9.24 11.07 31.78
N SER A 162 -9.14 10.21 30.78
CA SER A 162 -7.84 9.75 30.24
C SER A 162 -7.23 10.68 29.18
N TYR A 163 -7.96 11.69 28.71
CA TYR A 163 -7.41 12.67 27.76
C TYR A 163 -6.30 13.51 28.42
N LYS A 164 -5.18 13.65 27.71
CA LYS A 164 -3.98 14.31 28.21
C LYS A 164 -4.10 15.83 28.22
N THR A 165 -4.86 16.40 27.29
CA THR A 165 -5.04 17.85 27.16
C THR A 165 -6.50 18.24 27.21
N ILE A 166 -6.75 19.48 27.65
CA ILE A 166 -8.08 20.09 27.68
C ILE A 166 -8.65 20.23 26.25
N VAL A 167 -7.79 20.50 25.27
CA VAL A 167 -8.19 20.59 23.85
C VAL A 167 -8.80 19.27 23.37
N GLN A 168 -8.21 18.12 23.71
CA GLN A 168 -8.79 16.81 23.36
C GLN A 168 -10.19 16.60 23.98
N LYS A 169 -10.39 17.09 25.21
CA LYS A 169 -11.70 17.05 25.87
C LYS A 169 -12.72 17.92 25.15
N ALA A 170 -12.37 19.15 24.80
CA ALA A 170 -13.25 20.05 24.05
C ALA A 170 -13.56 19.51 22.63
N ASP A 171 -12.56 18.92 21.97
CA ASP A 171 -12.70 18.22 20.68
C ASP A 171 -13.61 17.00 20.76
N ALA A 172 -13.56 16.23 21.84
CA ALA A 172 -14.46 15.10 22.05
C ALA A 172 -15.90 15.59 22.35
N LEU A 173 -16.04 16.55 23.27
CA LEU A 173 -17.32 17.02 23.78
C LEU A 173 -18.22 17.59 22.68
N ARG A 174 -17.67 18.36 21.73
CA ARG A 174 -18.46 18.95 20.63
C ARG A 174 -19.23 17.90 19.81
N TYR A 175 -18.70 16.69 19.66
CA TYR A 175 -19.42 15.61 18.97
C TYR A 175 -20.62 15.11 19.78
N PHE A 176 -20.46 14.91 21.09
CA PHE A 176 -21.56 14.51 21.97
C PHE A 176 -22.67 15.55 22.02
N LEU A 177 -22.29 16.84 22.06
CA LEU A 177 -23.24 17.94 22.10
C LEU A 177 -24.06 18.03 20.83
N LEU A 178 -23.41 18.01 19.65
CA LEU A 178 -24.13 18.00 18.38
C LEU A 178 -24.96 16.74 18.18
N HIS A 179 -24.46 15.57 18.61
CA HIS A 179 -25.23 14.34 18.54
C HIS A 179 -26.51 14.43 19.38
N TYR A 180 -26.41 14.90 20.63
CA TYR A 180 -27.54 14.95 21.56
C TYR A 180 -28.49 16.13 21.31
N TYR A 181 -27.98 17.32 21.02
CA TYR A 181 -28.79 18.54 20.88
C TYR A 181 -29.09 18.92 19.43
N GLY A 182 -28.29 18.46 18.46
CA GLY A 182 -28.26 19.03 17.11
C GLY A 182 -27.74 20.47 17.13
N GLY A 183 -27.97 21.20 16.03
CA GLY A 183 -27.67 22.62 15.92
C GLY A 183 -26.25 22.90 15.46
N ILE A 184 -25.64 23.95 16.01
CA ILE A 184 -24.34 24.47 15.57
C ILE A 184 -23.33 24.50 16.71
N PHE A 185 -22.11 24.05 16.40
CA PHE A 185 -20.93 24.23 17.23
C PHE A 185 -20.00 25.26 16.59
N LEU A 186 -19.45 26.16 17.42
CA LEU A 186 -18.46 27.17 17.05
C LEU A 186 -17.34 27.19 18.09
N ASP A 187 -16.09 27.21 17.62
CA ASP A 187 -14.95 27.52 18.48
C ASP A 187 -15.05 28.95 19.03
N MET A 188 -14.50 29.16 20.23
CA MET A 188 -14.58 30.44 20.96
C MET A 188 -13.89 31.60 20.25
N ASP A 189 -13.01 31.34 19.27
CA ASP A 189 -12.23 32.34 18.56
C ASP A 189 -12.77 32.67 17.15
N LEU A 190 -13.98 32.21 16.84
CA LEU A 190 -14.76 32.60 15.67
C LEU A 190 -15.61 33.84 15.96
N TYR A 191 -15.24 34.97 15.38
CA TYR A 191 -16.05 36.20 15.39
C TYR A 191 -17.05 36.17 14.24
N CYS A 192 -18.35 36.22 14.50
CA CYS A 192 -19.38 36.17 13.45
C CYS A 192 -19.51 37.53 12.76
N LEU A 193 -19.43 37.53 11.42
CA LEU A 193 -19.58 38.72 10.58
C LEU A 193 -21.01 38.85 10.03
N HIS A 194 -21.67 37.72 9.80
CA HIS A 194 -23.01 37.66 9.19
C HIS A 194 -23.92 36.66 9.90
N LYS A 195 -25.22 36.86 9.69
CA LYS A 195 -26.27 35.95 10.15
C LYS A 195 -26.24 34.63 9.37
N LEU A 196 -26.44 33.52 10.07
CA LEU A 196 -26.44 32.18 9.53
C LEU A 196 -27.84 31.70 9.12
N ASP A 197 -28.89 32.49 9.32
CA ASP A 197 -30.28 32.14 9.01
C ASP A 197 -30.43 31.58 7.59
N GLY A 198 -29.84 32.23 6.59
CA GLY A 198 -29.89 31.75 5.20
C GLY A 198 -29.20 30.40 4.98
N LEU A 199 -28.10 30.14 5.69
CA LEU A 199 -27.42 28.84 5.65
C LEU A 199 -28.27 27.75 6.31
N PHE A 200 -28.87 28.04 7.46
CA PHE A 200 -29.76 27.10 8.13
C PHE A 200 -31.01 26.80 7.29
N ASN A 201 -31.65 27.82 6.71
CA ASN A 201 -32.81 27.62 5.82
C ASN A 201 -32.43 26.77 4.61
N TYR A 202 -31.27 27.05 3.99
CA TYR A 202 -30.74 26.22 2.90
C TYR A 202 -30.60 24.76 3.31
N LEU A 203 -30.02 24.48 4.49
CA LEU A 203 -29.84 23.10 4.96
C LEU A 203 -31.17 22.42 5.30
N ASP A 204 -32.12 23.13 5.92
CA ASP A 204 -33.46 22.59 6.22
C ASP A 204 -34.22 22.24 4.94
N ASP A 205 -34.07 23.03 3.86
CA ASP A 205 -34.67 22.74 2.56
C ASP A 205 -34.02 21.53 1.84
N HIS A 206 -32.85 21.05 2.30
CA HIS A 206 -32.11 19.93 1.71
C HIS A 206 -32.19 18.64 2.54
N VAL A 207 -33.03 18.60 3.58
CA VAL A 207 -33.19 17.42 4.43
C VAL A 207 -34.68 17.17 4.69
N SER A 208 -35.06 15.89 4.70
CA SER A 208 -36.42 15.45 5.02
C SER A 208 -36.53 14.97 6.48
N ALA A 209 -37.75 14.75 6.98
CA ALA A 209 -38.01 14.36 8.37
C ALA A 209 -37.26 13.08 8.83
N ASP A 210 -37.09 12.11 7.93
CA ASP A 210 -36.40 10.83 8.22
C ASP A 210 -34.92 10.83 7.77
N GLU A 211 -34.40 11.99 7.36
CA GLU A 211 -33.03 12.15 6.88
C GLU A 211 -32.18 12.93 7.89
N HIS A 212 -30.87 12.76 7.75
CA HIS A 212 -29.89 13.45 8.56
C HIS A 212 -29.01 14.32 7.68
N ILE A 213 -28.53 15.43 8.25
CA ILE A 213 -27.56 16.29 7.58
C ILE A 213 -26.48 16.76 8.54
N PHE A 214 -25.24 16.80 8.04
CA PHE A 214 -24.07 17.31 8.72
C PHE A 214 -23.30 18.23 7.77
N LEU A 215 -23.01 19.45 8.20
CA LEU A 215 -22.19 20.42 7.49
C LEU A 215 -20.93 20.73 8.27
N ALA A 216 -19.79 20.76 7.59
CA ALA A 216 -18.55 21.34 8.10
C ALA A 216 -17.80 22.07 6.97
N VAL A 217 -16.79 22.86 7.34
CA VAL A 217 -15.90 23.51 6.35
C VAL A 217 -14.70 22.63 6.04
N LYS A 218 -14.14 22.79 4.85
CA LYS A 218 -12.89 22.13 4.46
C LYS A 218 -11.72 22.54 5.35
N ALA A 219 -10.92 21.57 5.78
CA ALA A 219 -9.66 21.81 6.50
C ALA A 219 -8.45 21.78 5.56
N PHE A 220 -7.38 22.46 5.98
CA PHE A 220 -6.06 22.34 5.34
C PHE A 220 -5.18 21.41 6.19
N PRO A 221 -4.47 20.45 5.60
CA PRO A 221 -4.38 20.16 4.16
C PRO A 221 -5.42 19.20 3.59
N VAL A 222 -6.07 18.38 4.44
CA VAL A 222 -7.09 17.41 4.05
C VAL A 222 -8.17 17.32 5.13
N GLY A 223 -9.34 16.81 4.76
CA GLY A 223 -10.44 16.61 5.70
C GLY A 223 -11.35 17.83 5.86
N ILE A 224 -12.07 17.82 6.98
CA ILE A 224 -12.91 18.92 7.44
C ILE A 224 -12.35 19.53 8.72
N SER A 225 -12.71 20.79 8.98
CA SER A 225 -12.51 21.41 10.28
C SER A 225 -13.59 20.92 11.24
N ASN A 226 -13.23 20.73 12.50
CA ASN A 226 -14.18 20.49 13.58
C ASN A 226 -14.49 21.77 14.37
N GLY A 227 -14.00 22.95 13.97
CA GLY A 227 -14.21 24.23 14.66
C GLY A 227 -15.52 24.95 14.30
N PHE A 228 -16.15 24.57 13.19
CA PHE A 228 -17.49 25.00 12.80
C PHE A 228 -18.22 23.81 12.17
N MET A 229 -19.30 23.39 12.83
CA MET A 229 -20.07 22.22 12.44
C MET A 229 -21.55 22.45 12.70
N ILE A 230 -22.41 22.04 11.76
CA ILE A 230 -23.88 22.06 11.90
C ILE A 230 -24.39 20.64 11.73
N SER A 231 -25.34 20.20 12.53
CA SER A 231 -25.94 18.87 12.37
C SER A 231 -27.37 18.76 12.89
N THR A 232 -28.15 17.88 12.27
CA THR A 232 -29.35 17.33 12.89
C THR A 232 -29.01 16.54 14.15
N ARG A 233 -29.96 16.45 15.08
CA ARG A 233 -29.83 15.54 16.24
C ARG A 233 -29.65 14.09 15.77
N ASN A 234 -28.91 13.30 16.55
CA ASN A 234 -28.65 11.86 16.33
C ASN A 234 -27.99 11.51 14.98
N HIS A 235 -27.24 12.43 14.38
CA HIS A 235 -26.61 12.17 13.08
C HIS A 235 -25.66 10.93 13.14
N PRO A 236 -25.80 9.93 12.25
CA PRO A 236 -25.05 8.66 12.31
C PRO A 236 -23.51 8.83 12.28
N LEU A 237 -23.01 9.85 11.59
CA LEU A 237 -21.57 10.19 11.63
C LEU A 237 -21.10 10.50 13.06
N LEU A 238 -21.83 11.33 13.79
CA LEU A 238 -21.44 11.76 15.12
C LEU A 238 -21.52 10.59 16.11
N GLN A 239 -22.56 9.76 15.99
CA GLN A 239 -22.65 8.51 16.75
C GLN A 239 -21.41 7.64 16.53
N ARG A 240 -21.04 7.41 15.26
CA ARG A 240 -19.84 6.65 14.91
C ARG A 240 -18.58 7.26 15.49
N VAL A 241 -18.41 8.58 15.41
CA VAL A 241 -17.24 9.27 15.97
C VAL A 241 -17.16 9.02 17.47
N ILE A 242 -18.25 9.28 18.20
CA ILE A 242 -18.37 9.08 19.64
C ILE A 242 -17.98 7.66 20.06
N GLU A 243 -18.55 6.65 19.40
CA GLU A 243 -18.28 5.23 19.68
C GLU A 243 -16.82 4.83 19.44
N ASN A 244 -16.09 5.57 18.59
CA ASN A 244 -14.69 5.28 18.26
C ASN A 244 -13.67 6.16 19.01
N LEU A 245 -14.08 7.18 19.77
CA LEU A 245 -13.15 8.09 20.45
C LEU A 245 -12.14 7.38 21.37
N GLU A 246 -12.53 6.30 22.06
CA GLU A 246 -11.61 5.50 22.89
C GLU A 246 -10.54 4.79 22.06
N LEU A 247 -10.90 4.30 20.87
CA LEU A 247 -9.96 3.64 19.95
C LEU A 247 -8.87 4.61 19.48
N TYR A 248 -9.26 5.87 19.26
CA TYR A 248 -8.40 6.93 18.74
C TYR A 248 -7.65 7.70 19.83
N ASN A 249 -8.06 7.58 21.10
CA ASN A 249 -7.30 8.12 22.23
C ASN A 249 -5.99 7.36 22.43
N ARG A 250 -4.96 7.77 21.67
CA ARG A 250 -3.62 7.18 21.62
C ARG A 250 -2.58 8.26 21.70
N ASN A 251 -1.49 7.98 22.40
CA ASN A 251 -0.34 8.88 22.46
C ASN A 251 0.61 8.58 21.30
N PHE A 252 0.82 9.56 20.41
CA PHE A 252 1.66 9.45 19.21
C PHE A 252 3.07 10.04 19.38
N LEU A 253 3.48 10.34 20.63
CA LEU A 253 4.73 11.04 21.00
C LEU A 253 4.78 12.52 20.54
N LEU A 254 4.24 12.83 19.36
CA LEU A 254 4.03 14.18 18.86
C LEU A 254 2.74 14.76 19.46
N PRO A 255 2.81 15.88 20.21
CA PRO A 255 1.64 16.50 20.84
C PRO A 255 0.56 16.89 19.83
N HIS A 256 0.91 17.53 18.71
CA HIS A 256 -0.06 17.93 17.69
C HIS A 256 -0.79 16.72 17.10
N ALA A 257 -0.04 15.69 16.67
CA ALA A 257 -0.63 14.47 16.11
C ALA A 257 -1.54 13.75 17.13
N THR A 258 -1.15 13.76 18.41
CA THR A 258 -1.97 13.19 19.49
C THR A 258 -3.31 13.87 19.60
N ILE A 259 -3.37 15.20 19.53
CA ILE A 259 -4.63 15.94 19.65
C ILE A 259 -5.49 15.76 18.40
N VAL A 260 -4.92 16.03 17.22
CA VAL A 260 -5.66 16.08 15.96
C VAL A 260 -6.19 14.71 15.51
N ILE A 261 -5.47 13.60 15.78
CA ILE A 261 -5.90 12.24 15.44
C ILE A 261 -6.86 11.67 16.48
N SER A 262 -6.73 12.02 17.76
CA SER A 262 -7.54 11.39 18.82
C SER A 262 -8.99 11.84 18.83
N ALA A 263 -9.22 13.15 18.82
CA ALA A 263 -10.54 13.75 18.85
C ALA A 263 -10.66 14.97 17.92
N GLY A 264 -9.54 15.54 17.46
CA GLY A 264 -9.55 16.72 16.60
C GLY A 264 -10.03 16.46 15.16
N PRO A 265 -9.74 17.38 14.23
CA PRO A 265 -10.33 17.38 12.88
C PRO A 265 -9.97 16.14 12.05
N MET A 266 -8.81 15.51 12.27
CA MET A 266 -8.48 14.27 11.57
C MET A 266 -9.27 13.07 12.11
N CYS A 267 -9.68 13.05 13.38
CA CYS A 267 -10.49 11.97 13.92
C CYS A 267 -11.80 11.83 13.13
N ILE A 268 -12.57 12.92 13.03
CA ILE A 268 -13.82 12.94 12.28
C ILE A 268 -13.59 12.74 10.77
N SER A 269 -12.55 13.35 10.19
CA SER A 269 -12.23 13.17 8.76
C SER A 269 -11.91 11.72 8.41
N ILE A 270 -11.22 10.99 9.30
CA ILE A 270 -10.97 9.55 9.14
C ILE A 270 -12.28 8.76 9.22
N GLN A 271 -13.18 9.08 10.15
CA GLN A 271 -14.48 8.39 10.24
C GLN A 271 -15.34 8.60 9.00
N ILE A 272 -15.34 9.81 8.45
CA ILE A 272 -15.99 10.12 7.17
C ILE A 272 -15.41 9.25 6.05
N GLN A 273 -14.08 9.21 5.93
CA GLN A 273 -13.44 8.51 4.81
C GLN A 273 -13.62 6.99 4.87
N LEU A 274 -13.61 6.43 6.08
CA LEU A 274 -13.80 4.99 6.31
C LEU A 274 -15.25 4.54 6.14
N ASN A 275 -16.23 5.45 6.15
CA ASN A 275 -17.64 5.10 6.02
C ASN A 275 -18.35 5.87 4.90
N ARG A 276 -18.17 5.39 3.67
CA ARG A 276 -18.70 6.03 2.46
C ARG A 276 -20.23 6.02 2.36
N SER A 277 -20.93 5.14 3.09
CA SER A 277 -22.39 5.10 3.04
C SER A 277 -23.06 6.35 3.62
N LEU A 278 -22.35 7.12 4.44
CA LEU A 278 -22.85 8.35 5.05
C LEU A 278 -22.56 9.61 4.21
N TRP A 279 -21.89 9.48 3.06
CA TRP A 279 -21.44 10.66 2.30
C TRP A 279 -22.58 11.51 1.75
N SER A 280 -23.75 10.91 1.49
CA SER A 280 -24.93 11.65 1.03
C SER A 280 -25.51 12.56 2.11
N SER A 281 -25.28 12.27 3.39
CA SER A 281 -25.76 13.08 4.53
C SER A 281 -24.73 14.12 4.99
N ILE A 282 -23.58 14.21 4.32
CA ILE A 282 -22.45 15.05 4.73
C ILE A 282 -22.14 16.07 3.63
N LEU A 283 -22.29 17.35 3.98
CA LEU A 283 -21.92 18.48 3.14
C LEU A 283 -20.62 19.10 3.63
N VAL A 284 -19.70 19.37 2.71
CA VAL A 284 -18.46 20.10 2.99
C VAL A 284 -18.48 21.42 2.24
N LEU A 285 -18.52 22.52 2.99
CA LEU A 285 -18.41 23.85 2.41
C LEU A 285 -16.99 24.04 1.85
N ASP A 286 -16.90 24.09 0.52
CA ASP A 286 -15.65 24.19 -0.24
C ASP A 286 -15.28 25.67 -0.49
N GLY A 287 -14.07 25.90 -1.00
CA GLY A 287 -13.51 27.25 -1.18
C GLY A 287 -12.43 27.56 -0.15
N LYS A 288 -11.33 28.17 -0.59
CA LYS A 288 -10.21 28.55 0.30
C LYS A 288 -10.63 29.65 1.28
N GLU A 289 -11.50 30.52 0.81
CA GLU A 289 -12.15 31.61 1.53
C GLU A 289 -13.02 31.12 2.70
N ASN A 290 -13.51 29.88 2.67
CA ASN A 290 -14.34 29.31 3.74
C ASN A 290 -13.51 28.49 4.76
N MET A 291 -12.21 28.34 4.54
CA MET A 291 -11.34 27.53 5.39
C MET A 291 -11.03 28.25 6.69
N ILE A 292 -11.22 27.56 7.81
CA ILE A 292 -10.96 28.08 9.14
C ILE A 292 -9.62 27.50 9.62
N GLY A 293 -8.54 28.29 9.54
CA GLY A 293 -7.21 27.86 9.93
C GLY A 293 -6.21 29.01 10.10
N GLY A 294 -5.63 29.13 11.29
CA GLY A 294 -4.78 30.28 11.63
C GLY A 294 -5.59 31.60 11.62
N LYS A 295 -4.93 32.75 11.65
CA LYS A 295 -5.65 34.03 11.59
C LYS A 295 -6.12 34.29 10.16
N THR A 296 -7.44 34.30 9.93
CA THR A 296 -8.01 34.43 8.58
C THR A 296 -9.44 34.98 8.65
N ASP A 297 -9.84 35.70 7.60
CA ASP A 297 -11.19 36.23 7.44
C ASP A 297 -11.89 35.40 6.35
N THR A 298 -13.05 34.85 6.70
CA THR A 298 -13.94 34.09 5.83
C THR A 298 -15.23 34.90 5.59
N PRO A 299 -16.07 34.55 4.60
CA PRO A 299 -17.33 35.25 4.40
C PRO A 299 -18.28 35.24 5.61
N LEU A 300 -18.18 34.26 6.51
CA LEU A 300 -19.04 34.16 7.69
C LEU A 300 -18.36 34.60 8.99
N PHE A 301 -17.04 34.42 9.07
CA PHE A 301 -16.31 34.56 10.33
C PHE A 301 -14.96 35.23 10.14
N LYS A 302 -14.56 36.02 11.13
CA LYS A 302 -13.17 36.39 11.38
C LYS A 302 -12.59 35.43 12.42
N HIS A 303 -11.67 34.57 12.00
CA HIS A 303 -11.00 33.63 12.89
C HIS A 303 -9.77 34.28 13.50
N LEU A 304 -9.76 34.47 14.82
CA LEU A 304 -8.70 35.20 15.51
C LEU A 304 -7.35 34.49 15.49
N GLY A 305 -7.33 33.21 15.12
CA GLY A 305 -6.09 32.45 14.97
C GLY A 305 -5.48 32.12 16.32
N SER A 306 -6.32 31.84 17.33
CA SER A 306 -5.85 31.43 18.65
C SER A 306 -5.47 29.95 18.62
N GLY A 307 -4.49 29.63 17.78
CA GLY A 307 -3.92 28.31 17.77
C GLY A 307 -3.28 28.04 19.12
N SER A 308 -3.79 27.08 19.88
CA SER A 308 -3.06 26.39 20.95
C SER A 308 -1.86 25.57 20.42
N TRP A 309 -1.35 25.94 19.25
CA TRP A 309 -0.45 25.21 18.37
C TRP A 309 0.83 26.04 18.23
N HIS A 310 1.66 25.98 19.27
CA HIS A 310 2.99 26.56 19.31
C HIS A 310 4.03 25.47 19.52
N LYS A 311 4.24 24.60 18.52
CA LYS A 311 5.41 23.71 18.49
C LYS A 311 5.93 23.51 17.07
N ALA A 312 7.21 23.17 16.96
CA ALA A 312 7.91 22.95 15.69
C ALA A 312 7.30 21.84 14.81
N ASP A 313 6.45 20.97 15.36
CA ASP A 313 5.70 19.92 14.65
C ASP A 313 4.55 20.47 13.79
N ASP A 314 3.96 21.62 14.11
CA ASP A 314 2.93 22.27 13.28
C ASP A 314 3.50 22.69 11.91
N MET A 315 4.74 23.19 11.90
CA MET A 315 5.47 23.50 10.67
C MET A 315 5.71 22.25 9.83
N ILE A 316 6.03 21.11 10.46
CA ILE A 316 6.22 19.84 9.74
C ILE A 316 4.91 19.45 9.04
N PHE A 317 3.76 19.47 9.75
CA PHE A 317 2.47 19.09 9.17
C PHE A 317 1.89 20.10 8.17
N LYS A 318 2.23 21.40 8.26
CA LYS A 318 1.85 22.43 7.27
C LYS A 318 2.75 22.45 6.03
N ASN A 319 4.02 22.06 6.17
CA ASN A 319 4.99 22.01 5.06
C ASN A 319 5.00 20.67 4.30
N ILE A 320 4.61 19.58 4.95
CA ILE A 320 4.33 18.29 4.29
C ILE A 320 3.37 18.52 3.08
N PRO A 321 2.25 19.26 3.22
CA PRO A 321 1.31 19.64 2.15
C PRO A 321 1.83 20.54 1.05
N MET A 322 2.60 21.60 1.36
CA MET A 322 3.03 22.55 0.32
C MET A 322 3.98 21.90 -0.71
N ASN A 323 4.66 20.81 -0.32
CA ASN A 323 5.38 19.95 -1.26
C ASN A 323 4.54 18.74 -1.75
N ILE A 324 3.55 18.24 -1.00
CA ILE A 324 2.59 17.21 -1.48
C ILE A 324 1.68 17.72 -2.60
N GLN A 325 1.17 18.96 -2.48
CA GLN A 325 0.20 19.54 -3.42
C GLN A 325 0.86 19.98 -4.73
N ARG A 326 2.20 20.16 -4.73
CA ARG A 326 3.00 20.48 -5.91
C ARG A 326 3.83 19.31 -6.45
N GLN A 327 4.09 18.27 -5.67
CA GLN A 327 4.78 17.07 -6.12
C GLN A 327 4.19 15.79 -5.51
N ASN A 328 3.65 14.98 -6.41
CA ASN A 328 3.20 13.59 -6.26
C ASN A 328 4.28 12.58 -5.75
N GLN A 329 5.37 13.04 -5.12
CA GLN A 329 6.55 12.24 -4.77
C GLN A 329 6.59 11.79 -3.29
N THR A 330 5.85 12.45 -2.40
CA THR A 330 5.93 12.23 -0.94
C THR A 330 5.21 10.97 -0.44
N PHE A 331 4.22 10.43 -1.18
CA PHE A 331 3.62 9.12 -0.86
C PHE A 331 4.63 7.97 -1.09
N SER A 332 5.35 8.02 -2.20
CA SER A 332 6.48 7.12 -2.46
C SER A 332 7.56 7.32 -1.40
N ILE A 333 7.95 8.56 -1.09
CA ILE A 333 8.99 8.83 -0.09
C ILE A 333 8.57 8.38 1.31
N SER A 334 7.33 8.53 1.75
CA SER A 334 6.90 8.15 3.11
C SER A 334 6.70 6.65 3.29
N VAL A 335 6.18 5.95 2.28
CA VAL A 335 6.12 4.47 2.27
C VAL A 335 7.54 3.90 2.13
N ILE A 336 8.39 4.48 1.27
CA ILE A 336 9.81 4.14 1.18
C ILE A 336 10.52 4.44 2.49
N VAL A 337 10.27 5.56 3.16
CA VAL A 337 10.89 5.91 4.44
C VAL A 337 10.39 5.02 5.56
N PHE A 338 9.12 4.59 5.57
CA PHE A 338 8.60 3.60 6.52
C PHE A 338 9.17 2.20 6.27
N ILE A 339 9.30 1.80 5.01
CA ILE A 339 9.92 0.55 4.57
C ILE A 339 11.43 0.55 4.81
N ILE A 340 12.12 1.67 4.54
CA ILE A 340 13.53 1.93 4.85
C ILE A 340 13.71 2.00 6.36
N PHE A 341 12.77 2.57 7.12
CA PHE A 341 12.82 2.58 8.57
C PHE A 341 12.66 1.17 9.13
N ILE A 342 11.74 0.36 8.59
CA ILE A 342 11.62 -1.07 8.93
C ILE A 342 12.92 -1.80 8.55
N PHE A 343 13.47 -1.57 7.36
CA PHE A 343 14.72 -2.16 6.88
C PHE A 343 15.94 -1.74 7.71
N LEU A 344 16.08 -0.45 8.03
CA LEU A 344 17.10 0.13 8.90
C LEU A 344 16.90 -0.27 10.36
N PHE A 345 15.67 -0.54 10.80
CA PHE A 345 15.38 -1.12 12.12
C PHE A 345 15.79 -2.60 12.16
N PHE A 346 15.56 -3.35 11.09
CA PHE A 346 16.01 -4.74 10.93
C PHE A 346 17.54 -4.86 10.78
N ILE A 347 18.21 -3.90 10.14
CA ILE A 347 19.68 -3.80 10.07
C ILE A 347 20.25 -3.26 11.38
N GLY A 348 19.63 -2.22 11.94
CA GLY A 348 20.09 -1.45 13.09
C GLY A 348 19.99 -2.20 14.42
N ARG A 349 19.14 -3.22 14.53
CA ARG A 349 19.15 -4.14 15.68
C ARG A 349 20.23 -5.21 15.63
N ASN A 350 20.96 -5.33 14.53
CA ASN A 350 22.21 -6.08 14.52
C ASN A 350 23.30 -5.19 15.15
N LYS A 351 23.21 -4.90 16.45
CA LYS A 351 24.26 -4.16 17.21
C LYS A 351 25.65 -4.80 17.05
N ASN A 352 25.68 -6.08 16.67
CA ASN A 352 26.89 -6.80 16.31
C ASN A 352 27.42 -6.48 14.90
N PHE A 353 26.63 -5.99 13.95
CA PHE A 353 27.08 -5.73 12.57
C PHE A 353 27.94 -4.46 12.46
N ILE A 354 27.51 -3.35 13.07
CA ILE A 354 28.28 -2.08 13.08
C ILE A 354 29.56 -2.22 13.93
N LYS A 355 29.47 -2.89 15.10
CA LYS A 355 30.66 -3.24 15.90
C LYS A 355 31.58 -4.24 15.18
N LYS A 356 31.05 -5.19 14.40
CA LYS A 356 31.87 -6.18 13.65
C LYS A 356 32.41 -5.67 12.32
N MET A 357 31.85 -4.64 11.69
CA MET A 357 32.51 -3.96 10.58
C MET A 357 33.74 -3.17 11.05
N LYS A 358 33.67 -2.53 12.23
CA LYS A 358 34.87 -2.01 12.89
C LYS A 358 35.88 -3.13 13.21
N LEU A 359 35.39 -4.29 13.65
CA LEU A 359 36.23 -5.48 13.86
C LEU A 359 36.86 -5.99 12.55
N ILE A 360 36.18 -5.94 11.40
CA ILE A 360 36.74 -6.29 10.09
C ILE A 360 37.85 -5.31 9.67
N GLY A 361 37.70 -4.01 9.98
CA GLY A 361 38.77 -3.03 9.81
C GLY A 361 39.98 -3.32 10.71
N ILE A 362 39.72 -3.68 11.97
CA ILE A 362 40.75 -4.09 12.94
C ILE A 362 41.44 -5.39 12.51
N ILE A 363 40.69 -6.38 12.01
CA ILE A 363 41.22 -7.66 11.51
C ILE A 363 42.02 -7.47 10.21
N LYS A 364 41.63 -6.56 9.31
CA LYS A 364 42.46 -6.19 8.15
C LYS A 364 43.77 -5.52 8.56
N ASN A 365 43.76 -4.72 9.63
CA ASN A 365 44.98 -4.13 10.21
C ASN A 365 45.85 -5.18 10.90
N ILE A 366 45.26 -6.10 11.66
CA ILE A 366 45.98 -7.21 12.29
C ILE A 366 46.57 -8.15 11.23
N SER A 367 45.83 -8.46 10.16
CA SER A 367 46.33 -9.24 9.02
C SER A 367 47.49 -8.55 8.28
N ARG A 368 47.46 -7.22 8.13
CA ARG A 368 48.59 -6.45 7.59
C ARG A 368 49.79 -6.45 8.53
N ASN A 369 49.57 -6.31 9.84
CA ASN A 369 50.64 -6.33 10.83
C ASN A 369 51.27 -7.72 11.01
N ILE A 370 50.49 -8.80 10.94
CA ILE A 370 51.02 -10.18 10.96
C ILE A 370 51.84 -10.46 9.70
N LYS A 371 51.44 -9.94 8.53
CA LYS A 371 52.24 -10.03 7.30
C LYS A 371 53.55 -9.23 7.41
N TYR A 372 53.52 -8.09 8.12
CA TYR A 372 54.71 -7.28 8.41
C TYR A 372 55.66 -7.97 9.40
N TYR A 373 55.14 -8.60 10.45
CA TYR A 373 55.94 -9.38 11.41
C TYR A 373 56.50 -10.68 10.82
N ARG A 374 55.80 -11.33 9.88
CA ARG A 374 56.31 -12.54 9.21
C ARG A 374 57.47 -12.23 8.26
N VAL A 375 57.44 -11.08 7.59
CA VAL A 375 58.57 -10.60 6.78
C VAL A 375 59.75 -10.20 7.68
N LYS A 376 59.49 -9.55 8.83
CA LYS A 376 60.57 -9.15 9.75
C LYS A 376 61.22 -10.32 10.50
N LYS A 377 60.50 -11.43 10.70
CA LYS A 377 61.05 -12.65 11.33
C LYS A 377 61.89 -13.51 10.38
N GLU A 378 61.75 -13.31 9.06
CA GLU A 378 62.66 -13.90 8.07
C GLU A 378 64.02 -13.17 8.02
N ASP A 379 64.11 -11.94 8.55
CA ASP A 379 65.34 -11.13 8.55
C ASP A 379 66.14 -11.15 9.88
N GLU A 380 65.63 -11.72 10.98
CA GLU A 380 66.23 -11.56 12.33
C GLU A 380 66.40 -12.86 13.18
N GLU A 381 66.21 -14.06 12.64
CA GLU A 381 66.37 -15.33 13.42
C GLU A 381 67.45 -16.29 12.90
N ASP A 382 68.50 -15.77 12.26
CA ASP A 382 69.86 -16.36 12.34
C ASP A 382 70.50 -15.89 13.67
N SER A 383 70.02 -16.42 14.80
CA SER A 383 70.81 -16.68 16.02
C SER A 383 69.93 -16.90 17.27
N ILE A 384 70.21 -18.03 17.94
CA ILE A 384 69.92 -18.40 19.34
C ILE A 384 68.64 -19.22 19.60
N ASN A 385 68.92 -20.41 20.13
CA ASN A 385 68.03 -21.48 20.57
C ASN A 385 67.24 -21.20 21.87
N LEU A 386 66.19 -22.02 22.05
CA LEU A 386 65.49 -22.47 23.27
C LEU A 386 64.13 -21.81 23.59
N VAL A 387 63.15 -22.70 23.88
CA VAL A 387 61.79 -22.47 24.44
C VAL A 387 60.76 -22.01 23.38
N ASP A 388 59.63 -22.65 23.07
CA ASP A 388 58.69 -23.47 23.88
C ASP A 388 57.72 -24.28 22.96
N SER A 389 57.27 -25.47 23.37
CA SER A 389 56.35 -26.37 22.62
C SER A 389 54.85 -26.08 22.85
N SER A 390 54.54 -24.88 23.35
CA SER A 390 53.18 -24.45 23.72
C SER A 390 52.42 -23.72 22.60
N ASN A 391 53.11 -23.26 21.54
CA ASN A 391 52.53 -22.37 20.52
C ASN A 391 51.81 -23.07 19.34
N GLU A 392 52.06 -24.35 19.05
CA GLU A 392 51.38 -25.03 17.93
C GLU A 392 49.90 -25.32 18.21
N ASN A 393 49.55 -25.63 19.46
CA ASN A 393 48.16 -25.90 19.87
C ASN A 393 47.27 -24.65 19.99
N GLU A 394 47.87 -23.45 20.05
CA GLU A 394 47.13 -22.18 19.99
C GLU A 394 46.81 -21.78 18.55
N ASN A 395 47.77 -21.95 17.63
CA ASN A 395 47.58 -21.65 16.21
C ASN A 395 46.47 -22.49 15.56
N ASP A 396 46.34 -23.77 15.93
CA ASP A 396 45.28 -24.63 15.38
C ASP A 396 43.90 -24.31 15.96
N ARG A 397 43.83 -23.95 17.26
CA ARG A 397 42.60 -23.44 17.90
C ARG A 397 42.15 -22.12 17.30
N ASP A 398 43.08 -21.23 16.98
CA ASP A 398 42.77 -19.94 16.36
C ASP A 398 42.36 -20.09 14.89
N ASN A 399 42.93 -21.05 14.16
CA ASN A 399 42.48 -21.44 12.82
C ASN A 399 41.07 -22.05 12.82
N GLU A 400 40.70 -22.81 13.85
CA GLU A 400 39.35 -23.36 14.01
C GLU A 400 38.32 -22.27 14.37
N LYS A 401 38.66 -21.37 15.30
CA LYS A 401 37.87 -20.16 15.59
C LYS A 401 37.68 -19.30 14.34
N PHE A 402 38.73 -19.14 13.54
CA PHE A 402 38.67 -18.38 12.27
C PHE A 402 37.73 -19.03 11.26
N ARG A 403 37.77 -20.37 11.11
CA ARG A 403 36.84 -21.13 10.26
C ARG A 403 35.39 -21.04 10.75
N LEU A 404 35.16 -21.07 12.06
CA LEU A 404 33.86 -20.85 12.69
C LEU A 404 33.32 -19.43 12.44
N ILE A 405 34.19 -18.41 12.54
CA ILE A 405 33.85 -17.02 12.23
C ILE A 405 33.48 -16.87 10.75
N ILE A 406 34.22 -17.49 9.82
CA ILE A 406 33.88 -17.47 8.39
C ILE A 406 32.54 -18.15 8.11
N ARG A 407 32.28 -19.33 8.70
CA ARG A 407 30.98 -20.03 8.58
C ARG A 407 29.84 -19.19 9.13
N LEU A 408 30.06 -18.49 10.24
CA LEU A 408 29.09 -17.59 10.86
C LEU A 408 28.84 -16.35 10.00
N ILE A 409 29.89 -15.75 9.42
CA ILE A 409 29.79 -14.63 8.48
C ILE A 409 28.99 -15.06 7.25
N ARG A 410 29.31 -16.21 6.65
CA ARG A 410 28.57 -16.76 5.50
C ARG A 410 27.09 -16.97 5.83
N ARG A 411 26.77 -17.49 7.02
CA ARG A 411 25.39 -17.74 7.46
C ARG A 411 24.62 -16.44 7.73
N ILE A 412 25.26 -15.42 8.31
CA ILE A 412 24.66 -14.09 8.53
C ILE A 412 24.44 -13.36 7.21
N SER A 413 25.42 -13.40 6.31
CA SER A 413 25.30 -12.87 4.95
C SER A 413 24.19 -13.56 4.18
N LEU A 414 24.05 -14.89 4.29
CA LEU A 414 22.98 -15.66 3.66
C LEU A 414 21.59 -15.26 4.20
N CYS A 415 21.42 -15.14 5.52
CA CYS A 415 20.16 -14.69 6.11
C CYS A 415 19.80 -13.25 5.70
N PHE A 416 20.79 -12.37 5.57
CA PHE A 416 20.60 -11.01 5.08
C PHE A 416 20.18 -11.00 3.60
N ILE A 417 20.87 -11.78 2.77
CA ILE A 417 20.54 -11.95 1.35
C ILE A 417 19.10 -12.48 1.19
N ILE A 418 18.72 -13.51 1.95
CA ILE A 418 17.34 -14.06 1.92
C ILE A 418 16.32 -12.98 2.30
N ARG A 419 16.59 -12.16 3.31
CA ARG A 419 15.69 -11.05 3.70
C ARG A 419 15.57 -10.00 2.61
N CYS A 420 16.68 -9.63 1.96
CA CYS A 420 16.66 -8.71 0.83
C CYS A 420 15.90 -9.27 -0.37
N VAL A 421 16.12 -10.55 -0.70
CA VAL A 421 15.41 -11.26 -1.77
C VAL A 421 13.91 -11.34 -1.50
N LEU A 422 13.48 -11.46 -0.24
CA LEU A 422 12.06 -11.49 0.10
C LEU A 422 11.42 -10.09 0.15
N PHE A 423 12.16 -9.10 0.62
CA PHE A 423 11.62 -7.78 0.91
C PHE A 423 11.64 -6.83 -0.29
N ILE A 424 12.75 -6.75 -1.03
CA ILE A 424 12.92 -5.81 -2.15
C ILE A 424 11.81 -5.97 -3.22
N PRO A 425 11.41 -7.18 -3.64
CA PRO A 425 10.32 -7.34 -4.61
C PRO A 425 8.99 -6.75 -4.14
N LEU A 426 8.64 -6.94 -2.85
CA LEU A 426 7.44 -6.36 -2.27
C LEU A 426 7.52 -4.84 -2.29
N VAL A 427 8.68 -4.27 -1.94
CA VAL A 427 8.91 -2.82 -2.00
C VAL A 427 8.73 -2.30 -3.43
N ILE A 428 9.36 -2.94 -4.41
CA ILE A 428 9.25 -2.54 -5.82
C ILE A 428 7.81 -2.67 -6.32
N TYR A 429 7.12 -3.75 -5.97
CA TYR A 429 5.71 -3.94 -6.30
C TYR A 429 4.83 -2.82 -5.74
N PHE A 430 4.95 -2.53 -4.44
CA PHE A 430 4.22 -1.43 -3.83
C PHE A 430 4.61 -0.10 -4.46
N LEU A 431 5.89 0.15 -4.78
CA LEU A 431 6.30 1.36 -5.47
C LEU A 431 5.63 1.52 -6.84
N ILE A 432 5.53 0.46 -7.62
CA ILE A 432 4.90 0.50 -8.95
C ILE A 432 3.38 0.68 -8.84
N VAL A 433 2.73 0.02 -7.88
CA VAL A 433 1.27 0.10 -7.69
C VAL A 433 0.86 1.45 -7.06
N LEU A 434 1.67 1.98 -6.17
CA LEU A 434 1.40 3.20 -5.40
C LEU A 434 1.85 4.48 -6.09
N THR A 435 2.72 4.40 -7.10
CA THR A 435 3.06 5.56 -7.92
C THR A 435 1.81 6.02 -8.66
N PRO A 436 1.42 7.31 -8.56
CA PRO A 436 0.18 7.78 -9.18
C PRO A 436 0.18 7.46 -10.67
N ILE A 437 -0.96 6.98 -11.16
CA ILE A 437 -1.22 6.42 -12.50
C ILE A 437 -0.65 7.30 -13.63
N LYS A 438 -0.56 8.62 -13.42
CA LYS A 438 0.02 9.60 -14.35
C LYS A 438 1.55 9.52 -14.51
N ASN A 439 2.29 8.91 -13.57
CA ASN A 439 3.76 8.69 -13.62
C ASN A 439 4.16 7.26 -14.05
N LEU A 440 3.20 6.34 -14.25
CA LEU A 440 3.46 5.06 -14.94
C LEU A 440 3.78 5.25 -16.44
N GLN A 441 4.02 6.49 -16.89
CA GLN A 441 4.49 6.79 -18.25
C GLN A 441 5.80 6.07 -18.59
N SER A 442 6.59 5.68 -17.60
CA SER A 442 7.84 4.95 -17.81
C SER A 442 7.64 3.47 -18.17
N PHE A 443 6.48 2.87 -17.90
CA PHE A 443 6.25 1.43 -18.15
C PHE A 443 5.36 1.16 -19.37
N ILE A 444 4.56 2.16 -19.79
CA ILE A 444 3.64 2.06 -20.91
C ILE A 444 4.01 3.13 -21.96
N PRO A 445 4.41 2.73 -23.18
CA PRO A 445 4.70 3.64 -24.30
C PRO A 445 3.54 4.56 -24.64
N ILE A 446 3.83 5.73 -25.25
CA ILE A 446 2.81 6.74 -25.55
C ILE A 446 1.83 6.29 -26.63
N GLU A 447 2.28 5.43 -27.54
CA GLU A 447 1.51 4.85 -28.63
C GLU A 447 0.33 4.04 -28.07
N ILE A 448 0.56 3.23 -27.03
CA ILE A 448 -0.51 2.48 -26.33
C ILE A 448 -1.48 3.44 -25.63
N LYS A 449 -1.05 4.63 -25.21
CA LYS A 449 -1.96 5.58 -24.57
C LYS A 449 -2.94 6.20 -25.56
N GLN A 450 -2.49 6.40 -26.80
CA GLN A 450 -3.27 7.01 -27.88
C GLN A 450 -4.31 6.06 -28.48
N THR A 451 -4.17 4.74 -28.26
CA THR A 451 -5.14 3.74 -28.71
C THR A 451 -6.44 3.80 -27.92
N LYS A 452 -7.53 3.42 -28.57
CA LYS A 452 -8.90 3.43 -28.04
C LYS A 452 -9.51 2.04 -27.94
N ASN A 453 -9.29 1.17 -28.93
CA ASN A 453 -9.95 -0.12 -29.10
C ASN A 453 -8.90 -1.25 -29.10
N PHE A 454 -8.87 -2.05 -28.03
CA PHE A 454 -7.91 -3.15 -27.94
C PHE A 454 -8.55 -4.52 -28.12
N LEU A 455 -7.82 -5.44 -28.76
CA LEU A 455 -8.20 -6.84 -28.95
C LEU A 455 -7.18 -7.76 -28.28
N ILE A 456 -7.68 -8.68 -27.47
CA ILE A 456 -6.93 -9.80 -26.89
C ILE A 456 -7.33 -11.07 -27.64
N VAL A 457 -6.38 -11.70 -28.35
CA VAL A 457 -6.60 -12.96 -29.07
C VAL A 457 -5.97 -14.11 -28.29
N VAL A 458 -6.82 -15.06 -27.86
CA VAL A 458 -6.43 -16.22 -27.04
C VAL A 458 -6.98 -17.52 -27.61
N ALA A 459 -6.48 -18.66 -27.13
CA ALA A 459 -6.82 -19.96 -27.69
C ALA A 459 -8.07 -20.54 -27.03
N HIS A 460 -8.15 -20.47 -25.71
CA HIS A 460 -9.16 -21.16 -24.92
C HIS A 460 -9.83 -20.25 -23.90
N PRO A 461 -11.06 -20.59 -23.45
CA PRO A 461 -11.65 -19.94 -22.29
C PRO A 461 -10.81 -20.23 -21.04
N ASP A 462 -10.48 -19.20 -20.26
CA ASP A 462 -9.57 -19.16 -19.10
C ASP A 462 -8.25 -18.42 -19.37
N ASP A 463 -7.75 -18.45 -20.61
CA ASP A 463 -6.52 -17.79 -21.02
C ASP A 463 -6.56 -16.28 -20.73
N GLU A 464 -7.71 -15.64 -20.96
CA GLU A 464 -7.88 -14.19 -20.83
C GLU A 464 -7.63 -13.72 -19.40
N CYS A 465 -8.04 -14.51 -18.42
CA CYS A 465 -7.90 -14.14 -17.01
C CYS A 465 -6.58 -14.66 -16.42
N LEU A 466 -6.12 -15.85 -16.82
CA LEU A 466 -4.90 -16.47 -16.30
C LEU A 466 -3.63 -15.80 -16.81
N PHE A 467 -3.63 -15.34 -18.05
CA PHE A 467 -2.44 -14.81 -18.71
C PHE A 467 -2.49 -13.30 -18.94
N PHE A 468 -3.68 -12.71 -19.09
CA PHE A 468 -3.84 -11.31 -19.53
C PHE A 468 -4.59 -10.41 -18.55
N SER A 469 -5.01 -10.87 -17.37
CA SER A 469 -5.76 -10.04 -16.44
C SER A 469 -5.05 -8.73 -16.02
N PRO A 470 -3.72 -8.68 -15.76
CA PRO A 470 -3.03 -7.41 -15.51
C PRO A 470 -3.15 -6.42 -16.67
N THR A 471 -2.96 -6.89 -17.91
CA THR A 471 -3.09 -6.06 -19.12
C THR A 471 -4.52 -5.56 -19.32
N ILE A 472 -5.50 -6.46 -19.31
CA ILE A 472 -6.91 -6.14 -19.57
C ILE A 472 -7.43 -5.10 -18.58
N LEU A 473 -7.26 -5.37 -17.28
CA LEU A 473 -7.77 -4.49 -16.23
C LEU A 473 -7.11 -3.11 -16.28
N ARG A 474 -5.83 -3.03 -16.67
CA ARG A 474 -5.16 -1.75 -16.84
C ARG A 474 -5.73 -0.97 -18.03
N LEU A 475 -5.87 -1.59 -19.20
CA LEU A 475 -6.39 -0.91 -20.39
C LEU A 475 -7.84 -0.44 -20.18
N ILE A 476 -8.68 -1.24 -19.51
CA ILE A 476 -10.05 -0.86 -19.13
C ILE A 476 -10.04 0.32 -18.15
N SER A 477 -9.15 0.33 -17.16
CA SER A 477 -9.03 1.47 -16.24
C SER A 477 -8.60 2.76 -16.93
N ASP A 478 -7.85 2.65 -18.03
CA ASP A 478 -7.45 3.75 -18.91
C ASP A 478 -8.56 4.12 -19.93
N GLN A 479 -9.82 3.69 -19.69
CA GLN A 479 -11.02 3.99 -20.49
C GLN A 479 -10.96 3.53 -21.95
N LYS A 480 -10.20 2.46 -22.23
CA LYS A 480 -10.18 1.84 -23.55
C LYS A 480 -11.31 0.83 -23.70
N LEU A 481 -11.82 0.67 -24.92
CA LEU A 481 -12.81 -0.34 -25.26
C LEU A 481 -12.10 -1.67 -25.52
N GLY A 482 -12.41 -2.67 -24.71
CA GLY A 482 -11.77 -3.98 -24.78
C GLY A 482 -12.61 -5.02 -25.53
N HIS A 483 -11.91 -5.84 -26.30
CA HIS A 483 -12.44 -6.96 -27.05
C HIS A 483 -11.64 -8.23 -26.73
N ILE A 484 -12.33 -9.36 -26.59
CA ILE A 484 -11.71 -10.67 -26.38
C ILE A 484 -12.20 -11.61 -27.48
N LEU A 485 -11.25 -12.23 -28.19
CA LEU A 485 -11.50 -13.24 -29.20
C LEU A 485 -10.82 -14.53 -28.80
N VAL A 486 -11.63 -15.55 -28.53
CA VAL A 486 -11.18 -16.90 -28.19
C VAL A 486 -11.40 -17.81 -29.40
N LEU A 487 -10.33 -18.38 -29.95
CA LEU A 487 -10.42 -19.11 -31.22
C LEU A 487 -11.01 -20.53 -31.12
N SER A 488 -11.11 -21.07 -29.91
CA SER A 488 -11.70 -22.37 -29.63
C SER A 488 -12.54 -22.33 -28.36
N THR A 489 -13.65 -23.07 -28.32
CA THR A 489 -14.46 -23.21 -27.09
C THR A 489 -13.79 -24.09 -26.02
N GLY A 490 -12.61 -24.66 -26.30
CA GLY A 490 -11.94 -25.57 -25.37
C GLY A 490 -12.72 -26.87 -25.18
N ASN A 491 -13.34 -27.39 -26.24
CA ASN A 491 -14.27 -28.52 -26.18
C ASN A 491 -13.58 -29.91 -26.14
N SER A 492 -12.28 -29.98 -25.85
CA SER A 492 -11.52 -31.24 -25.81
C SER A 492 -12.11 -32.29 -24.84
N ASN A 493 -12.78 -31.83 -23.79
CA ASN A 493 -13.47 -32.68 -22.80
C ASN A 493 -15.01 -32.67 -22.94
N GLY A 494 -15.57 -32.16 -24.04
CA GLY A 494 -17.02 -32.05 -24.23
C GLY A 494 -17.70 -30.92 -23.44
N LEU A 495 -16.93 -30.00 -22.85
CA LEU A 495 -17.42 -28.92 -21.97
C LEU A 495 -17.53 -27.54 -22.66
N GLY A 496 -17.35 -27.47 -23.98
CA GLY A 496 -17.32 -26.22 -24.76
C GLY A 496 -18.51 -25.28 -24.50
N PRO A 497 -19.77 -25.75 -24.58
CA PRO A 497 -20.94 -24.90 -24.31
C PRO A 497 -21.00 -24.33 -22.88
N ILE A 498 -20.43 -25.05 -21.90
CA ILE A 498 -20.34 -24.57 -20.52
C ILE A 498 -19.26 -23.49 -20.43
N ARG A 499 -18.07 -23.76 -20.99
CA ARG A 499 -16.92 -22.85 -20.99
C ARG A 499 -17.19 -21.54 -21.72
N GLU A 500 -18.02 -21.57 -22.76
CA GLU A 500 -18.47 -20.34 -23.44
C GLU A 500 -19.30 -19.43 -22.52
N LYS A 501 -20.21 -20.01 -21.73
CA LYS A 501 -20.98 -19.24 -20.73
C LYS A 501 -20.07 -18.72 -19.61
N GLU A 502 -19.13 -19.55 -19.16
CA GLU A 502 -18.15 -19.16 -18.14
C GLU A 502 -17.25 -18.01 -18.62
N LEU A 503 -16.82 -18.03 -19.89
CA LEU A 503 -16.08 -16.95 -20.52
C LEU A 503 -16.84 -15.62 -20.47
N LYS A 504 -18.13 -15.62 -20.80
CA LYS A 504 -18.95 -14.40 -20.74
C LYS A 504 -18.98 -13.82 -19.32
N LEU A 505 -19.13 -14.66 -18.30
CA LEU A 505 -19.07 -14.25 -16.90
C LEU A 505 -17.69 -13.71 -16.52
N SER A 506 -16.60 -14.35 -16.98
CA SER A 506 -15.23 -13.87 -16.79
C SER A 506 -15.01 -12.48 -17.43
N CYS A 507 -15.43 -12.30 -18.68
CA CYS A 507 -15.41 -11.03 -19.40
C CYS A 507 -16.15 -9.92 -18.63
N GLN A 508 -17.32 -10.22 -18.07
CA GLN A 508 -18.06 -9.28 -17.22
C GLN A 508 -17.26 -8.86 -15.98
N GLN A 509 -16.56 -9.80 -15.32
CA GLN A 509 -15.70 -9.47 -14.16
C GLN A 509 -14.54 -8.56 -14.55
N LEU A 510 -13.94 -8.80 -15.73
CA LEU A 510 -12.84 -8.00 -16.29
C LEU A 510 -13.29 -6.63 -16.83
N GLY A 511 -14.60 -6.38 -16.96
CA GLY A 511 -15.15 -5.12 -17.47
C GLY A 511 -15.25 -5.07 -18.99
N ILE A 512 -15.28 -6.24 -19.66
CA ILE A 512 -15.46 -6.38 -21.10
C ILE A 512 -16.95 -6.57 -21.39
N ASP A 513 -17.45 -5.81 -22.37
CA ASP A 513 -18.84 -5.93 -22.83
C ASP A 513 -19.11 -7.33 -23.42
N LEU A 514 -20.25 -7.92 -23.10
CA LEU A 514 -20.60 -9.27 -23.53
C LEU A 514 -20.71 -9.40 -25.06
N THR A 515 -21.03 -8.30 -25.76
CA THR A 515 -21.08 -8.25 -27.24
C THR A 515 -19.69 -8.26 -27.87
N ARG A 516 -18.64 -7.96 -27.09
CA ARG A 516 -17.23 -7.85 -27.54
C ARG A 516 -16.34 -9.00 -27.05
N CYS A 517 -16.93 -10.00 -26.41
CA CYS A 517 -16.26 -11.19 -25.89
C CYS A 517 -16.77 -12.42 -26.66
N LEU A 518 -16.02 -12.90 -27.65
CA LEU A 518 -16.47 -13.96 -28.56
C LEU A 518 -15.64 -15.24 -28.38
N SER A 519 -16.31 -16.39 -28.40
CA SER A 519 -15.67 -17.72 -28.50
C SER A 519 -16.10 -18.38 -29.80
N LEU A 520 -15.13 -18.85 -30.57
CA LEU A 520 -15.36 -19.53 -31.83
C LEU A 520 -15.39 -21.04 -31.66
N ASN A 521 -16.21 -21.71 -32.46
CA ASN A 521 -16.29 -23.16 -32.54
C ASN A 521 -16.12 -23.61 -34.00
N LEU A 522 -14.91 -23.46 -34.54
CA LEU A 522 -14.59 -23.83 -35.92
C LEU A 522 -13.92 -25.20 -35.97
N THR A 523 -14.26 -26.02 -36.97
CA THR A 523 -13.74 -27.39 -37.13
C THR A 523 -12.22 -27.45 -37.19
N ASP A 524 -11.60 -26.44 -37.81
CA ASP A 524 -10.16 -26.42 -38.05
C ASP A 524 -9.36 -25.83 -36.87
N LEU A 525 -10.06 -25.23 -35.90
CA LEU A 525 -9.48 -24.57 -34.71
C LEU A 525 -9.93 -25.24 -33.41
N GLN A 526 -10.16 -26.56 -33.44
CA GLN A 526 -10.52 -27.32 -32.24
C GLN A 526 -9.35 -27.42 -31.27
N ASP A 527 -9.67 -27.45 -29.98
CA ASP A 527 -8.68 -27.56 -28.92
C ASP A 527 -7.95 -28.90 -28.98
N ASN A 528 -6.71 -28.88 -29.46
CA ASN A 528 -5.86 -30.06 -29.51
C ASN A 528 -4.38 -29.71 -29.21
N PRO A 529 -3.82 -30.16 -28.07
CA PRO A 529 -2.44 -29.85 -27.69
C PRO A 529 -1.37 -30.47 -28.61
N LYS A 530 -1.76 -31.28 -29.59
CA LYS A 530 -0.87 -31.96 -30.55
C LYS A 530 -0.99 -31.44 -31.99
N HIS A 531 -1.98 -30.59 -32.28
CA HIS A 531 -2.26 -30.17 -33.65
C HIS A 531 -2.03 -28.66 -33.83
N TRP A 532 -1.35 -28.28 -34.91
CA TRP A 532 -1.14 -26.88 -35.26
C TRP A 532 -2.36 -26.35 -35.98
N TRP A 533 -2.82 -25.17 -35.59
CA TRP A 533 -3.87 -24.49 -36.32
C TRP A 533 -3.31 -23.78 -37.56
N PRO A 534 -4.02 -23.77 -38.70
CA PRO A 534 -3.57 -23.08 -39.90
C PRO A 534 -3.41 -21.57 -39.68
N GLN A 535 -2.22 -21.03 -39.92
CA GLN A 535 -1.92 -19.61 -39.70
C GLN A 535 -2.77 -18.67 -40.58
N ARG A 536 -3.13 -19.11 -41.79
CA ARG A 536 -3.99 -18.35 -42.72
C ARG A 536 -5.39 -18.15 -42.15
N ASN A 537 -6.02 -19.22 -41.66
CA ASN A 537 -7.36 -19.15 -41.07
C ASN A 537 -7.38 -18.18 -39.88
N ILE A 538 -6.35 -18.24 -39.02
CA ILE A 538 -6.22 -17.32 -37.88
C ILE A 538 -6.10 -15.87 -38.36
N SER A 539 -5.25 -15.63 -39.37
CA SER A 539 -5.06 -14.30 -39.97
C SER A 539 -6.36 -13.72 -40.51
N GLU A 540 -7.11 -14.48 -41.31
CA GLU A 540 -8.38 -14.03 -41.93
C GLU A 540 -9.46 -13.70 -40.88
N ILE A 541 -9.57 -14.54 -39.84
CA ILE A 541 -10.51 -14.32 -38.73
C ILE A 541 -10.15 -13.04 -37.98
N VAL A 542 -8.88 -12.87 -37.64
CA VAL A 542 -8.41 -11.71 -36.87
C VAL A 542 -8.53 -10.43 -37.68
N GLU A 543 -8.19 -10.45 -38.97
CA GLU A 543 -8.36 -9.32 -39.88
C GLU A 543 -9.83 -8.87 -39.94
N THR A 544 -10.76 -9.83 -40.08
CA THR A 544 -12.20 -9.55 -40.11
C THR A 544 -12.64 -8.84 -38.83
N TYR A 545 -12.18 -9.33 -37.67
CA TYR A 545 -12.52 -8.76 -36.37
C TYR A 545 -11.90 -7.37 -36.15
N ILE A 546 -10.66 -7.17 -36.59
CA ILE A 546 -9.96 -5.87 -36.53
C ILE A 546 -10.74 -4.82 -37.31
N LYS A 547 -11.16 -5.14 -38.55
CA LYS A 547 -11.93 -4.24 -39.41
C LYS A 547 -13.31 -3.94 -38.82
N GLN A 548 -14.02 -4.97 -38.34
CA GLN A 548 -15.37 -4.83 -37.78
C GLN A 548 -15.40 -3.89 -36.56
N PHE A 549 -14.41 -3.99 -35.68
CA PHE A 549 -14.39 -3.26 -34.41
C PHE A 549 -13.41 -2.09 -34.37
N GLN A 550 -12.78 -1.76 -35.51
CA GLN A 550 -11.79 -0.68 -35.63
C GLN A 550 -10.71 -0.79 -34.55
N ILE A 551 -10.13 -1.99 -34.41
CA ILE A 551 -9.10 -2.27 -33.40
C ILE A 551 -7.82 -1.52 -33.77
N ASP A 552 -7.25 -0.79 -32.80
CA ASP A 552 -6.00 -0.04 -32.95
C ASP A 552 -4.87 -0.56 -32.03
N LEU A 553 -5.17 -1.50 -31.12
CA LEU A 553 -4.22 -2.23 -30.29
C LEU A 553 -4.49 -3.74 -30.27
N LEU A 554 -3.58 -4.55 -30.78
CA LEU A 554 -3.68 -6.01 -30.78
C LEU A 554 -2.70 -6.62 -29.78
N ILE A 555 -3.16 -7.56 -28.95
CA ILE A 555 -2.35 -8.23 -27.94
C ILE A 555 -2.58 -9.75 -27.96
N THR A 556 -1.49 -10.53 -27.96
CA THR A 556 -1.57 -12.00 -28.01
C THR A 556 -0.37 -12.70 -27.33
N PHE A 557 -0.26 -14.02 -27.51
CA PHE A 557 0.87 -14.85 -27.07
C PHE A 557 2.13 -14.62 -27.90
N ASP A 558 3.30 -14.80 -27.28
CA ASP A 558 4.55 -14.91 -28.03
C ASP A 558 4.71 -16.28 -28.70
N LYS A 559 5.76 -16.41 -29.52
CA LYS A 559 6.14 -17.66 -30.21
C LYS A 559 6.30 -18.89 -29.30
N SER A 560 6.45 -18.70 -27.99
CA SER A 560 6.62 -19.80 -27.04
C SER A 560 5.30 -20.23 -26.41
N GLY A 561 4.25 -19.42 -26.48
CA GLY A 561 2.89 -19.79 -26.07
C GLY A 561 2.72 -19.99 -24.56
N ILE A 562 3.49 -19.27 -23.74
CA ILE A 562 3.55 -19.34 -22.26
C ILE A 562 3.92 -20.72 -21.71
N SER A 563 3.02 -21.70 -21.81
CA SER A 563 3.23 -23.09 -21.38
C SER A 563 3.84 -23.97 -22.47
N GLY A 564 3.96 -23.48 -23.70
CA GLY A 564 4.38 -24.28 -24.84
C GLY A 564 3.22 -24.89 -25.63
N HIS A 565 1.97 -24.59 -25.26
CA HIS A 565 0.76 -25.13 -25.89
C HIS A 565 0.72 -24.79 -27.39
N ILE A 566 0.45 -25.80 -28.24
CA ILE A 566 0.54 -25.65 -29.69
C ILE A 566 -0.47 -24.62 -30.22
N ASN A 567 -1.70 -24.61 -29.71
CA ASN A 567 -2.70 -23.61 -30.08
C ASN A 567 -2.23 -22.17 -29.81
N HIS A 568 -1.57 -21.91 -28.67
CA HIS A 568 -1.06 -20.58 -28.33
C HIS A 568 0.03 -20.15 -29.32
N LYS A 569 0.93 -21.08 -29.66
CA LYS A 569 1.97 -20.85 -30.68
C LYS A 569 1.37 -20.64 -32.07
N SER A 570 0.30 -21.36 -32.39
CA SER A 570 -0.41 -21.23 -33.66
C SER A 570 -1.02 -19.82 -33.80
N ILE A 571 -1.58 -19.28 -32.71
CA ILE A 571 -2.03 -17.88 -32.67
C ILE A 571 -0.86 -16.93 -32.92
N ALA A 572 0.26 -17.09 -32.22
CA ALA A 572 1.42 -16.24 -32.41
C ALA A 572 1.92 -16.25 -33.88
N LEU A 573 1.91 -17.42 -34.53
CA LEU A 573 2.25 -17.55 -35.96
C LEU A 573 1.20 -16.91 -36.86
N GLY A 574 -0.09 -17.10 -36.59
CA GLY A 574 -1.19 -16.50 -37.35
C GLY A 574 -1.20 -14.97 -37.29
N ILE A 575 -0.97 -14.39 -36.10
CA ILE A 575 -0.85 -12.94 -35.93
C ILE A 575 0.41 -12.41 -36.64
N LYS A 576 1.53 -13.12 -36.57
CA LYS A 576 2.73 -12.73 -37.32
C LYS A 576 2.48 -12.78 -38.83
N TYR A 577 1.83 -13.83 -39.32
CA TYR A 577 1.46 -13.96 -40.73
C TYR A 577 0.56 -12.80 -41.18
N TYR A 578 -0.45 -12.44 -40.37
CA TYR A 578 -1.29 -11.27 -40.63
C TYR A 578 -0.46 -9.98 -40.77
N ILE A 579 0.45 -9.74 -39.83
CA ILE A 579 1.30 -8.54 -39.83
C ILE A 579 2.23 -8.48 -41.04
N ASP A 580 2.84 -9.61 -41.42
CA ASP A 580 3.78 -9.70 -42.53
C ASP A 580 3.09 -9.58 -43.90
N ASN A 581 1.77 -9.77 -43.99
CA ASN A 581 1.00 -9.79 -45.25
C ASN A 581 -0.04 -8.65 -45.36
N THR A 582 -0.04 -7.68 -44.45
CA THR A 582 -1.01 -6.57 -44.45
C THR A 582 -0.32 -5.22 -44.30
N ASP A 583 -0.60 -4.28 -45.20
CA ASP A 583 0.05 -2.96 -45.22
C ASP A 583 -0.31 -2.07 -44.02
N GLN A 584 -1.55 -2.18 -43.53
CA GLN A 584 -2.05 -1.42 -42.38
C GLN A 584 -2.41 -2.36 -41.23
N THR A 585 -1.60 -2.34 -40.18
CA THR A 585 -1.77 -3.19 -39.00
C THR A 585 -1.94 -2.35 -37.74
N PRO A 586 -2.79 -2.79 -36.79
CA PRO A 586 -2.86 -2.15 -35.48
C PRO A 586 -1.54 -2.30 -34.74
N LEU A 587 -1.33 -1.43 -33.74
CA LEU A 587 -0.19 -1.54 -32.85
C LEU A 587 -0.23 -2.91 -32.15
N THR A 588 0.74 -3.78 -32.40
CA THR A 588 0.67 -5.18 -31.93
C THR A 588 1.76 -5.53 -30.92
N TYR A 589 1.35 -6.20 -29.84
CA TYR A 589 2.21 -6.68 -28.76
C TYR A 589 1.98 -8.16 -28.43
N GLU A 590 3.05 -8.85 -28.05
CA GLU A 590 3.02 -10.23 -27.55
C GLU A 590 3.40 -10.30 -26.07
N VAL A 591 2.71 -11.11 -25.27
CA VAL A 591 3.08 -11.36 -23.87
C VAL A 591 4.27 -12.31 -23.79
N SER A 592 5.29 -11.92 -23.02
CA SER A 592 6.55 -12.67 -22.92
C SER A 592 6.37 -13.98 -22.15
N THR A 593 6.89 -15.07 -22.70
CA THR A 593 7.01 -16.35 -22.01
C THR A 593 8.19 -16.35 -21.04
N ALA A 594 7.90 -16.54 -19.75
CA ALA A 594 8.91 -16.69 -18.70
C ALA A 594 9.36 -18.16 -18.57
N SER A 595 10.63 -18.37 -18.21
CA SER A 595 11.13 -19.69 -17.84
C SER A 595 10.40 -20.24 -16.61
N LEU A 596 10.38 -21.55 -16.41
CA LEU A 596 9.57 -22.21 -15.37
C LEU A 596 9.76 -21.61 -13.97
N LEU A 597 11.01 -21.34 -13.58
CA LEU A 597 11.35 -20.74 -12.30
C LEU A 597 10.68 -19.37 -12.11
N PHE A 598 10.77 -18.50 -13.12
CA PHE A 598 10.24 -17.14 -13.05
C PHE A 598 8.73 -17.07 -13.32
N LYS A 599 8.21 -18.05 -14.07
CA LYS A 599 6.77 -18.24 -14.26
C LYS A 599 6.06 -18.44 -12.93
N PHE A 600 6.65 -19.24 -12.03
CA PHE A 600 6.07 -19.59 -10.74
C PHE A 600 6.72 -18.88 -9.54
N SER A 601 7.40 -17.75 -9.77
CA SER A 601 7.97 -16.94 -8.71
C SER A 601 7.07 -15.78 -8.27
N SER A 602 5.80 -15.75 -8.68
CA SER A 602 4.82 -14.73 -8.26
C SER A 602 5.36 -13.31 -8.50
N LEU A 603 5.22 -12.42 -7.51
CA LEU A 603 5.76 -11.06 -7.53
C LEU A 603 7.30 -10.99 -7.45
N PHE A 604 8.02 -12.10 -7.19
CA PHE A 604 9.49 -12.08 -7.08
C PHE A 604 10.20 -11.80 -8.41
N ASP A 605 9.60 -12.15 -9.56
CA ASP A 605 10.17 -11.84 -10.87
C ASP A 605 10.14 -10.33 -11.22
N ILE A 606 9.53 -9.50 -10.38
CA ILE A 606 9.42 -8.06 -10.62
C ILE A 606 10.79 -7.40 -10.61
N LEU A 607 11.75 -7.92 -9.82
CA LEU A 607 13.12 -7.43 -9.78
C LEU A 607 13.78 -7.56 -11.15
N ARG A 608 13.74 -8.75 -11.74
CA ARG A 608 14.35 -9.03 -13.05
C ARG A 608 13.62 -8.29 -14.16
N THR A 609 12.29 -8.26 -14.10
CA THR A 609 11.46 -7.66 -15.15
C THR A 609 11.65 -6.15 -15.22
N THR A 610 11.73 -5.47 -14.07
CA THR A 610 11.90 -4.01 -13.99
C THR A 610 13.26 -3.51 -14.45
N ILE A 611 14.31 -4.36 -14.45
CA ILE A 611 15.64 -4.00 -15.00
C ILE A 611 15.53 -3.55 -16.46
N LYS A 612 14.66 -4.17 -17.27
CA LYS A 612 14.43 -3.78 -18.68
C LYS A 612 13.90 -2.34 -18.82
N PHE A 613 13.27 -1.82 -17.77
CA PHE A 613 12.62 -0.51 -17.74
C PHE A 613 13.43 0.54 -16.96
N LEU A 614 14.56 0.13 -16.36
CA LEU A 614 15.43 0.99 -15.57
C LEU A 614 15.88 2.24 -16.36
N PRO A 615 16.23 2.16 -17.67
CA PRO A 615 16.55 3.35 -18.46
C PRO A 615 15.40 4.36 -18.53
N ARG A 616 14.15 3.90 -18.70
CA ARG A 616 12.95 4.76 -18.70
C ARG A 616 12.67 5.35 -17.33
N LEU A 617 12.87 4.57 -16.28
CA LEU A 617 12.68 5.00 -14.90
C LEU A 617 13.70 6.09 -14.53
N PHE A 618 14.99 5.87 -14.82
CA PHE A 618 16.04 6.88 -14.66
C PHE A 618 15.69 8.13 -15.46
N ARG A 619 15.34 7.99 -16.73
CA ARG A 619 14.94 9.11 -17.59
C ARG A 619 13.77 9.90 -17.03
N SER A 620 12.70 9.25 -16.58
CA SER A 620 11.53 9.92 -16.01
C SER A 620 11.85 10.66 -14.69
N LEU A 621 12.84 10.19 -13.94
CA LEU A 621 13.31 10.85 -12.72
C LEU A 621 14.17 12.08 -13.03
N PHE A 622 14.97 12.00 -14.10
CA PHE A 622 15.90 13.07 -14.51
C PHE A 622 15.33 14.02 -15.56
N SER A 623 14.21 13.71 -16.23
CA SER A 623 13.59 14.57 -17.24
C SER A 623 13.08 15.89 -16.66
N THR A 624 12.73 15.91 -15.36
CA THR A 624 12.42 17.13 -14.62
C THR A 624 13.63 18.01 -14.32
N LEU A 625 14.85 17.44 -14.34
CA LEU A 625 16.10 18.14 -14.07
C LEU A 625 16.85 18.54 -15.35
N PHE A 626 16.70 17.77 -16.43
CA PHE A 626 17.40 17.97 -17.70
C PHE A 626 16.46 17.74 -18.91
N PRO A 627 15.53 18.68 -19.21
CA PRO A 627 14.55 18.50 -20.28
C PRO A 627 15.14 18.47 -21.70
N PHE A 628 16.37 18.95 -21.90
CA PHE A 628 17.01 19.07 -23.23
C PHE A 628 17.80 17.84 -23.71
N ILE A 629 18.06 16.82 -22.87
CA ILE A 629 19.03 15.74 -23.17
C ILE A 629 18.38 14.43 -23.63
N ILE A 630 17.05 14.36 -23.72
CA ILE A 630 16.34 13.08 -23.78
C ILE A 630 15.54 12.94 -25.09
N SER A 631 16.15 12.31 -26.11
CA SER A 631 15.40 11.75 -27.23
C SER A 631 14.59 10.52 -26.78
N GLN A 632 13.35 10.37 -27.28
CA GLN A 632 12.52 9.19 -27.03
C GLN A 632 13.01 8.02 -27.90
N PRO A 633 13.52 6.92 -27.32
CA PRO A 633 13.84 5.72 -28.09
C PRO A 633 12.54 5.03 -28.52
N ASN A 634 12.58 4.36 -29.66
CA ASN A 634 11.50 3.53 -30.18
C ASN A 634 11.34 2.30 -29.27
N ASP A 635 10.39 2.38 -28.35
CA ASP A 635 10.44 1.66 -27.09
C ASP A 635 9.60 0.38 -27.15
N LYS A 636 10.25 -0.76 -27.43
CA LYS A 636 9.58 -2.02 -27.78
C LYS A 636 8.94 -2.78 -26.61
N HIS A 637 9.22 -2.41 -25.35
CA HIS A 637 8.77 -3.16 -24.17
C HIS A 637 7.66 -2.45 -23.38
N VAL A 638 6.78 -3.23 -22.76
CA VAL A 638 5.67 -2.74 -21.92
C VAL A 638 5.60 -3.57 -20.65
N LEU A 639 5.27 -2.96 -19.53
CA LEU A 639 4.99 -3.66 -18.27
C LEU A 639 3.65 -3.21 -17.69
N PHE A 640 2.74 -4.17 -17.55
CA PHE A 640 1.51 -4.02 -16.78
C PHE A 640 1.67 -4.74 -15.45
N VAL A 641 1.31 -4.08 -14.34
CA VAL A 641 1.35 -4.65 -12.98
C VAL A 641 -0.03 -4.49 -12.35
N SER A 642 -0.58 -5.59 -11.86
CA SER A 642 -1.86 -5.64 -11.15
C SER A 642 -1.76 -4.91 -9.81
N SER A 643 -2.74 -4.07 -9.50
CA SER A 643 -2.97 -3.62 -8.13
C SER A 643 -3.57 -4.76 -7.29
N PRO A 644 -3.59 -4.68 -5.95
CA PRO A 644 -4.30 -5.65 -5.12
C PRO A 644 -5.78 -5.84 -5.53
N TYR A 645 -6.45 -4.75 -5.91
CA TYR A 645 -7.82 -4.80 -6.44
C TYR A 645 -7.88 -5.46 -7.82
N GLY A 646 -6.92 -5.16 -8.70
CA GLY A 646 -6.80 -5.80 -10.02
C GLY A 646 -6.57 -7.31 -9.92
N TYR A 647 -5.67 -7.73 -9.03
CA TYR A 647 -5.43 -9.16 -8.74
C TYR A 647 -6.70 -9.84 -8.24
N TYR A 648 -7.45 -9.23 -7.32
CA TYR A 648 -8.73 -9.75 -6.84
C TYR A 648 -9.77 -9.86 -7.96
N LYS A 649 -9.87 -8.87 -8.85
CA LYS A 649 -10.71 -8.90 -10.05
C LYS A 649 -10.31 -10.04 -10.99
N GLY A 650 -9.02 -10.24 -11.24
CA GLY A 650 -8.50 -11.35 -12.02
C GLY A 650 -8.84 -12.71 -11.40
N LEU A 651 -8.75 -12.84 -10.08
CA LEU A 651 -9.22 -14.03 -9.37
C LEU A 651 -10.72 -14.24 -9.54
N LYS A 652 -11.56 -13.20 -9.43
CA LYS A 652 -13.00 -13.32 -9.66
C LYS A 652 -13.32 -13.79 -11.08
N ALA A 653 -12.62 -13.23 -12.07
CA ALA A 653 -12.74 -13.64 -13.46
C ALA A 653 -12.39 -15.13 -13.63
N PHE A 654 -11.28 -15.59 -13.05
CA PHE A 654 -10.92 -17.01 -13.06
C PHE A 654 -11.95 -17.91 -12.36
N HIS A 655 -12.48 -17.49 -11.21
CA HIS A 655 -13.51 -18.28 -10.50
C HIS A 655 -14.86 -18.34 -11.24
N ALA A 656 -15.06 -17.52 -12.28
CA ALA A 656 -16.20 -17.67 -13.17
C ALA A 656 -16.09 -18.93 -14.05
N HIS A 657 -14.86 -19.40 -14.33
CA HIS A 657 -14.57 -20.66 -15.02
C HIS A 657 -14.68 -21.86 -14.08
N ARG A 658 -15.88 -22.08 -13.51
CA ARG A 658 -16.15 -23.12 -12.50
C ARG A 658 -15.69 -24.50 -12.95
N SER A 659 -15.89 -24.86 -14.22
CA SER A 659 -15.46 -26.12 -14.83
C SER A 659 -13.93 -26.30 -14.87
N GLN A 660 -13.17 -25.23 -14.65
CA GLN A 660 -11.71 -25.19 -14.80
C GLN A 660 -10.97 -24.91 -13.49
N VAL A 661 -11.68 -24.69 -12.37
CA VAL A 661 -11.10 -24.49 -11.03
C VAL A 661 -10.65 -25.84 -10.42
N LEU A 662 -9.56 -26.38 -10.95
CA LEU A 662 -8.90 -27.56 -10.42
C LEU A 662 -7.90 -27.19 -9.30
N TRP A 663 -7.60 -28.12 -8.39
CA TRP A 663 -6.76 -27.84 -7.21
C TRP A 663 -5.40 -27.19 -7.56
N PHE A 664 -4.75 -27.65 -8.63
CA PHE A 664 -3.45 -27.13 -9.07
C PHE A 664 -3.56 -25.73 -9.69
N ARG A 665 -4.75 -25.31 -10.11
CA ARG A 665 -4.99 -23.94 -10.60
C ARG A 665 -4.96 -22.93 -9.44
N HIS A 666 -5.25 -23.33 -8.21
CA HIS A 666 -5.02 -22.45 -7.06
C HIS A 666 -3.53 -22.18 -6.83
N LEU A 667 -2.66 -23.18 -7.10
CA LEU A 667 -1.21 -22.98 -7.09
C LEU A 667 -0.81 -22.03 -8.23
N TYR A 668 -1.38 -22.21 -9.42
CA TYR A 668 -1.15 -21.28 -10.52
C TYR A 668 -1.56 -19.86 -10.15
N THR A 669 -2.77 -19.63 -9.65
CA THR A 669 -3.23 -18.26 -9.35
C THR A 669 -2.40 -17.59 -8.24
N THR A 670 -1.81 -18.38 -7.34
CA THR A 670 -0.98 -17.88 -6.24
C THR A 670 0.47 -17.60 -6.67
N PHE A 671 1.07 -18.53 -7.41
CA PHE A 671 2.50 -18.51 -7.72
C PHE A 671 2.80 -18.02 -9.13
N SER A 672 1.84 -17.98 -10.05
CA SER A 672 2.06 -17.50 -11.41
C SER A 672 2.32 -16.00 -11.39
N ARG A 673 3.43 -15.57 -12.00
CA ARG A 673 3.69 -14.14 -12.20
C ARG A 673 2.65 -13.46 -13.09
N TYR A 674 1.96 -14.21 -13.97
CA TYR A 674 1.00 -13.66 -14.92
C TYR A 674 -0.29 -13.13 -14.27
N MET A 675 -0.57 -13.51 -13.02
CA MET A 675 -1.65 -12.89 -12.22
C MET A 675 -1.24 -11.52 -11.67
N PHE A 676 0.06 -11.28 -11.50
CA PHE A 676 0.59 -10.06 -10.90
C PHE A 676 1.11 -9.07 -11.93
N MET A 677 1.65 -9.54 -13.06
CA MET A 677 2.27 -8.68 -14.07
C MET A 677 2.38 -9.34 -15.43
N ASN A 678 2.31 -8.53 -16.48
CA ASN A 678 2.57 -8.91 -17.85
C ASN A 678 3.68 -8.02 -18.43
N ASP A 679 4.78 -8.61 -18.91
CA ASP A 679 5.75 -7.89 -19.76
C ASP A 679 5.54 -8.27 -21.23
N LEU A 680 5.33 -7.26 -22.07
CA LEU A 680 4.99 -7.42 -23.48
C LEU A 680 6.08 -6.83 -24.38
N ASN A 681 6.21 -7.38 -25.57
CA ASN A 681 7.12 -6.93 -26.61
C ASN A 681 6.34 -6.53 -27.86
N LYS A 682 6.72 -5.42 -28.48
CA LYS A 682 6.16 -4.98 -29.76
C LYS A 682 6.60 -5.95 -30.84
N ILE A 683 5.65 -6.44 -31.64
CA ILE A 683 5.97 -7.22 -32.83
C ILE A 683 6.52 -6.24 -33.88
N SER A 684 7.74 -6.48 -34.37
CA SER A 684 8.30 -5.70 -35.48
C SER A 684 8.05 -6.39 -36.80
N LEU A 685 7.70 -5.60 -37.82
CA LEU A 685 7.76 -6.02 -39.23
C LEU A 685 9.19 -6.47 -39.53
N ASN A 686 9.31 -7.61 -40.22
CA ASN A 686 10.59 -8.14 -40.71
C ASN A 686 11.06 -7.36 -41.94
#